data_AF-A0A7X8UNY2-F1
#
_entry.id   AF-A0A7X8UNY2-F1
#
_cell.length_a   1.000
_cell.length_b   1.000
_cell.length_c   1.000
_cell.angle_alpha   90.00
_cell.angle_beta   90.00
_cell.angle_gamma   90.00
#
_symmetry.space_group_name_H-M   'P 1'
#
loop_
_entity.id
_entity.type
_entity.pdbx_description
1 polymer ?
#
loop_
_entity_poly.entity_id
_entity_poly.type
_entity_poly.pdbx_seq_one_letter_code
_entity_poly.pdbx_strand_id
1 'polypeptide(L)'
;DRLDVTCGNAFINGTVIAGHNGQVAFGNETPASHWYTENDASLQLHEDGKFIFGGETGLPSLARVELMDTPWACSPVELIGTVYGNYDTLTMDEEGPRFLVRGGSLIDGTIDCPVDAVMFVFDKYVRPDGNYARITNVQFNSLVDAYGSLDIDNSCGFGGTFQTMSTAYAPPYDDATIRIINDTLLSGPGQLVLNWRSSNNWTIVQAHPDTPEAGLYITSDLTINASRTRFENMRVVENSGTIFFENGDNEIGAPLENYGTISAGCWGKIALLSGSEIYNHGLIEAIDGGGVQIGAVGSYWENMGTLRIDGENASANSPSVLVLGGSFGIHSIGNVERIGHNRLCISGDLDLDGEELDLDSTGTIALRNGTIRNGTITVYPDATLTFDPAFGMRGYFKDQVTINGDLAISGHTLEAQQLVMNGNLSTETDYPIQFRGYDMSLGGSANVSFVRSGIWTYDGINARDGESPGATFAVGPDVVFNTPYGIVRADNMVFEGVFLAAERPDRYGQCQLDVIDTLTNYGTIREIRTGENPGMMLINAQTLINYGTLDVESHRITVASLILAGGSVAGDYTVADGKTFGGSGTIGGTLTARPGSVISPGSSPGHLSMQNLVLDPLSTLVMEIGGTDPASYDQMLVEQTATLAGALLLSLESGYSPLPGDTAYLIARLDGDGFFDGMTEGMQILIDSMPAIITYQANWTGSALTSSWTGGNDVGVMFVPEPACSALILLGLPLLILRRRR
;
A
#
# COMPACT_ATOMS: atom_id res chain seq x y z
N ASP A 1 -50.69 -61.51 -37.89
CA ASP A 1 -50.66 -62.91 -37.42
C ASP A 1 -49.29 -63.57 -37.31
N ARG A 2 -48.16 -62.88 -37.55
CA ARG A 2 -46.87 -63.34 -37.01
C ARG A 2 -45.85 -62.19 -36.93
N LEU A 3 -45.38 -61.90 -35.74
CA LEU A 3 -44.18 -61.08 -35.48
C LEU A 3 -43.29 -61.93 -34.58
N ASP A 4 -42.24 -62.52 -35.15
CA ASP A 4 -41.23 -63.24 -34.37
C ASP A 4 -40.22 -62.20 -33.85
N VAL A 5 -40.27 -61.93 -32.54
CA VAL A 5 -39.24 -61.15 -31.84
C VAL A 5 -38.37 -62.13 -31.07
N THR A 6 -37.10 -62.24 -31.46
CA THR A 6 -36.09 -63.00 -30.72
C THR A 6 -35.12 -62.02 -30.07
N CYS A 7 -35.37 -61.68 -28.80
CA CYS A 7 -34.34 -61.18 -27.88
C CYS A 7 -34.57 -61.84 -26.51
N GLY A 8 -33.47 -62.20 -25.85
CA GLY A 8 -33.50 -62.89 -24.56
C GLY A 8 -34.09 -62.03 -23.45
N ASN A 9 -34.92 -62.68 -22.62
CA ASN A 9 -35.30 -62.29 -21.25
C ASN A 9 -36.08 -60.98 -21.03
N ALA A 10 -37.06 -60.63 -21.88
CA ALA A 10 -38.14 -59.72 -21.50
C ALA A 10 -39.52 -60.34 -21.79
N PHE A 11 -40.31 -60.62 -20.74
CA PHE A 11 -41.72 -61.00 -20.88
C PHE A 11 -42.57 -59.72 -20.91
N ILE A 12 -43.28 -59.48 -22.01
CA ILE A 12 -44.40 -58.52 -22.06
C ILE A 12 -45.67 -59.33 -21.81
N ASN A 13 -46.39 -59.02 -20.73
CA ASN A 13 -47.70 -59.61 -20.46
C ASN A 13 -48.76 -58.51 -20.63
N GLY A 14 -49.33 -58.41 -21.84
CA GLY A 14 -50.35 -57.41 -22.20
C GLY A 14 -50.82 -57.55 -23.64
N THR A 15 -52.02 -57.04 -23.93
CA THR A 15 -52.68 -57.14 -25.24
C THR A 15 -52.27 -55.95 -26.11
N VAL A 16 -51.73 -56.21 -27.31
CA VAL A 16 -51.47 -55.18 -28.32
C VAL A 16 -52.76 -54.89 -29.08
N ILE A 17 -53.32 -53.69 -28.92
CA ILE A 17 -54.49 -53.24 -29.69
C ILE A 17 -53.99 -52.29 -30.80
N ALA A 18 -54.06 -52.74 -32.05
CA ALA A 18 -53.81 -51.88 -33.20
C ALA A 18 -55.04 -51.03 -33.50
N GLY A 19 -54.95 -49.72 -33.27
CA GLY A 19 -55.98 -48.76 -33.66
C GLY A 19 -55.93 -48.45 -35.16
N HIS A 20 -57.07 -48.16 -35.77
CA HIS A 20 -57.25 -48.08 -37.23
C HIS A 20 -56.51 -46.91 -37.95
N ASN A 21 -55.65 -46.16 -37.25
CA ASN A 21 -54.90 -45.00 -37.77
C ASN A 21 -53.38 -45.08 -37.52
N GLY A 22 -52.80 -46.27 -37.34
CA GLY A 22 -51.35 -46.42 -37.14
C GLY A 22 -50.85 -46.16 -35.72
N GLN A 23 -51.77 -46.08 -34.75
CA GLN A 23 -51.46 -45.94 -33.33
C GLN A 23 -51.18 -47.30 -32.69
N VAL A 24 -50.08 -47.42 -31.95
CA VAL A 24 -49.73 -48.59 -31.14
C VAL A 24 -49.90 -48.23 -29.67
N ALA A 25 -50.86 -48.87 -29.00
CA ALA A 25 -51.05 -48.74 -27.55
C ALA A 25 -50.52 -49.99 -26.83
N PHE A 26 -49.80 -49.79 -25.73
CA PHE A 26 -49.37 -50.84 -24.82
C PHE A 26 -50.10 -50.69 -23.49
N GLY A 27 -50.84 -51.73 -23.07
CA GLY A 27 -51.58 -51.70 -21.79
C GLY A 27 -52.02 -53.07 -21.30
N ASN A 28 -52.19 -53.18 -19.99
CA ASN A 28 -52.88 -54.29 -19.33
C ASN A 28 -54.31 -53.81 -18.97
N GLU A 29 -55.26 -54.73 -18.84
CA GLU A 29 -56.72 -54.44 -18.75
C GLU A 29 -57.15 -53.64 -17.48
N THR A 30 -56.82 -52.35 -17.39
CA THR A 30 -57.49 -51.34 -16.54
C THR A 30 -57.34 -49.93 -17.18
N PRO A 31 -58.34 -49.02 -17.05
CA PRO A 31 -58.47 -47.84 -17.93
C PRO A 31 -57.49 -46.66 -17.71
N ALA A 32 -56.36 -46.84 -17.02
CA ALA A 32 -55.58 -45.70 -16.49
C ALA A 32 -54.17 -45.50 -17.11
N SER A 33 -53.70 -46.36 -18.01
CA SER A 33 -52.35 -46.20 -18.60
C SER A 33 -52.40 -46.28 -20.13
N HIS A 34 -52.61 -45.14 -20.78
CA HIS A 34 -52.48 -45.02 -22.24
C HIS A 34 -51.31 -44.10 -22.57
N TRP A 35 -50.34 -44.63 -23.33
CA TRP A 35 -49.25 -43.88 -23.92
C TRP A 35 -49.67 -43.43 -25.31
N TYR A 36 -49.73 -42.12 -25.55
CA TYR A 36 -50.07 -41.56 -26.86
C TYR A 36 -48.81 -41.01 -27.53
N THR A 37 -48.57 -41.42 -28.77
CA THR A 37 -47.66 -40.72 -29.70
C THR A 37 -48.50 -40.25 -30.87
N GLU A 38 -48.45 -38.96 -31.17
CA GLU A 38 -49.05 -38.42 -32.39
C GLU A 38 -47.96 -38.28 -33.46
N ASN A 39 -48.16 -38.95 -34.60
CA ASN A 39 -47.35 -38.94 -35.82
C ASN A 39 -45.86 -39.34 -35.68
N ASP A 40 -45.45 -40.37 -36.46
CA ASP A 40 -44.08 -40.78 -36.84
C ASP A 40 -42.94 -40.79 -35.79
N ALA A 41 -43.22 -40.49 -34.51
CA ALA A 41 -42.28 -40.63 -33.42
C ALA A 41 -42.04 -42.12 -33.14
N SER A 42 -40.81 -42.60 -33.34
CA SER A 42 -40.47 -43.97 -32.99
C SER A 42 -40.25 -44.09 -31.48
N LEU A 43 -41.11 -44.89 -30.82
CA LEU A 43 -40.91 -45.34 -29.44
C LEU A 43 -40.22 -46.70 -29.49
N GLN A 44 -38.94 -46.76 -29.13
CA GLN A 44 -38.17 -48.01 -29.13
C GLN A 44 -37.92 -48.47 -27.70
N LEU A 45 -38.22 -49.75 -27.43
CA LEU A 45 -37.89 -50.40 -26.16
C LEU A 45 -36.51 -51.04 -26.30
N HIS A 46 -35.53 -50.56 -25.55
CA HIS A 46 -34.17 -51.06 -25.55
C HIS A 46 -34.06 -52.38 -24.75
N GLU A 47 -33.02 -53.17 -25.02
CA GLU A 47 -32.84 -54.53 -24.46
C GLU A 47 -32.73 -54.56 -22.92
N ASP A 48 -32.47 -53.41 -22.29
CA ASP A 48 -32.40 -53.22 -20.85
C ASP A 48 -33.72 -52.72 -20.21
N GLY A 49 -34.81 -52.67 -20.97
CA GLY A 49 -36.14 -52.29 -20.47
C GLY A 49 -36.42 -50.79 -20.47
N LYS A 50 -35.60 -49.98 -21.16
CA LYS A 50 -35.76 -48.52 -21.27
C LYS A 50 -36.48 -48.09 -22.54
N PHE A 51 -37.17 -46.96 -22.48
CA PHE A 51 -37.82 -46.34 -23.63
C PHE A 51 -36.92 -45.27 -24.25
N ILE A 52 -36.63 -45.40 -25.55
CA ILE A 52 -35.90 -44.43 -26.38
C ILE A 52 -36.91 -43.71 -27.28
N PHE A 53 -36.87 -42.37 -27.25
CA PHE A 53 -37.59 -41.53 -28.19
C PHE A 53 -36.62 -40.99 -29.24
N GLY A 54 -36.90 -41.23 -30.52
CA GLY A 54 -36.10 -40.72 -31.63
C GLY A 54 -36.97 -40.39 -32.84
N GLY A 55 -36.84 -39.17 -33.35
CA GLY A 55 -37.37 -38.76 -34.65
C GLY A 55 -36.22 -38.49 -35.62
N GLU A 56 -36.13 -39.28 -36.69
CA GLU A 56 -35.39 -38.85 -37.87
C GLU A 56 -36.32 -37.91 -38.66
N THR A 57 -35.81 -36.75 -39.07
CA THR A 57 -36.43 -35.71 -39.92
C THR A 57 -37.03 -34.49 -39.18
N GLY A 58 -36.45 -33.32 -39.49
CA GLY A 58 -36.78 -32.02 -38.90
C GLY A 58 -38.11 -31.43 -39.36
N LEU A 59 -39.21 -32.01 -38.90
CA LEU A 59 -40.52 -31.37 -38.90
C LEU A 59 -41.04 -31.26 -37.45
N PRO A 60 -41.64 -30.12 -37.05
CA PRO A 60 -42.23 -29.95 -35.73
C PRO A 60 -43.54 -30.75 -35.66
N SER A 61 -43.47 -32.04 -35.32
CA SER A 61 -44.65 -32.88 -35.13
C SER A 61 -45.11 -32.78 -33.69
N LEU A 62 -46.32 -32.28 -33.44
CA LEU A 62 -46.83 -32.15 -32.08
C LEU A 62 -46.89 -33.52 -31.35
N ALA A 63 -46.02 -33.78 -30.36
CA ALA A 63 -46.03 -34.93 -29.46
C ALA A 63 -46.31 -34.40 -28.05
N ARG A 64 -47.58 -34.46 -27.63
CA ARG A 64 -47.94 -34.35 -26.21
C ARG A 64 -47.61 -35.68 -25.55
N VAL A 65 -46.48 -35.75 -24.85
CA VAL A 65 -46.07 -36.94 -24.09
C VAL A 65 -46.59 -36.79 -22.65
N GLU A 66 -47.75 -37.38 -22.35
CA GLU A 66 -48.22 -37.54 -20.96
C GLU A 66 -47.72 -38.89 -20.42
N LEU A 67 -46.86 -38.86 -19.40
CA LEU A 67 -46.44 -40.07 -18.68
C LEU A 67 -47.45 -40.30 -17.54
N MET A 68 -48.50 -41.09 -17.79
CA MET A 68 -49.49 -41.43 -16.75
C MET A 68 -49.06 -42.68 -15.96
N ASP A 69 -49.24 -42.57 -14.65
CA ASP A 69 -49.06 -43.55 -13.57
C ASP A 69 -48.79 -45.01 -14.02
N THR A 70 -47.57 -45.50 -13.78
CA THR A 70 -47.31 -46.94 -13.72
C THR A 70 -46.71 -47.27 -12.35
N PRO A 71 -47.35 -48.15 -11.55
CA PRO A 71 -46.87 -48.46 -10.20
C PRO A 71 -45.46 -49.07 -10.16
N TRP A 72 -44.89 -49.49 -11.30
CA TRP A 72 -43.68 -50.33 -11.37
C TRP A 72 -42.52 -49.76 -12.21
N ALA A 73 -42.55 -48.50 -12.65
CA ALA A 73 -41.42 -47.92 -13.39
C ALA A 73 -40.34 -47.36 -12.44
N CYS A 74 -39.60 -48.24 -11.77
CA CYS A 74 -38.36 -47.87 -11.05
C CYS A 74 -37.17 -47.52 -11.99
N SER A 75 -37.42 -47.33 -13.29
CA SER A 75 -36.39 -47.19 -14.32
C SER A 75 -36.44 -45.77 -14.89
N PRO A 76 -35.31 -45.02 -14.92
CA PRO A 76 -35.27 -43.72 -15.58
C PRO A 76 -35.64 -43.83 -17.06
N VAL A 77 -36.35 -42.83 -17.58
CA VAL A 77 -36.63 -42.69 -19.02
C VAL A 77 -35.38 -42.10 -19.68
N GLU A 78 -34.78 -42.82 -20.63
CA GLU A 78 -33.52 -42.44 -21.28
C GLU A 78 -33.79 -41.83 -22.66
N LEU A 79 -33.55 -40.52 -22.80
CA LEU A 79 -33.60 -39.79 -24.06
C LEU A 79 -32.25 -39.87 -24.79
N ILE A 80 -32.27 -40.37 -26.01
CA ILE A 80 -31.11 -40.46 -26.90
C ILE A 80 -31.48 -39.77 -28.23
N GLY A 81 -31.30 -38.45 -28.33
CA GLY A 81 -31.60 -37.67 -29.54
C GLY A 81 -31.96 -36.20 -29.30
N THR A 82 -32.31 -35.48 -30.37
CA THR A 82 -32.83 -34.09 -30.30
C THR A 82 -34.35 -34.11 -30.15
N VAL A 83 -34.86 -33.45 -29.11
CA VAL A 83 -36.29 -33.19 -28.93
C VAL A 83 -36.57 -31.77 -29.40
N TYR A 84 -37.35 -31.64 -30.48
CA TYR A 84 -37.88 -30.36 -30.97
C TYR A 84 -39.26 -30.13 -30.39
N GLY A 85 -39.47 -29.02 -29.69
CA GLY A 85 -40.77 -28.60 -29.21
C GLY A 85 -41.31 -27.38 -29.93
N ASN A 86 -42.63 -27.34 -30.10
CA ASN A 86 -43.39 -26.10 -30.22
C ASN A 86 -44.64 -26.37 -29.38
N TYR A 87 -44.43 -26.67 -28.09
CA TYR A 87 -45.47 -27.11 -27.16
C TYR A 87 -45.65 -26.10 -26.03
N ASP A 88 -46.90 -25.81 -25.70
CA ASP A 88 -47.22 -24.91 -24.59
C ASP A 88 -46.68 -25.42 -23.24
N THR A 89 -46.61 -26.75 -22.98
CA THR A 89 -46.09 -27.31 -21.72
C THR A 89 -45.85 -28.84 -21.78
N LEU A 90 -44.69 -29.36 -21.35
CA LEU A 90 -44.50 -30.76 -20.93
C LEU A 90 -44.87 -30.85 -19.44
N THR A 91 -46.04 -31.39 -19.12
CA THR A 91 -46.55 -31.49 -17.73
C THR A 91 -46.30 -32.89 -17.16
N MET A 92 -45.70 -32.99 -15.97
CA MET A 92 -45.48 -34.25 -15.23
C MET A 92 -46.50 -34.40 -14.08
N ASP A 93 -46.79 -35.61 -13.59
CA ASP A 93 -47.72 -35.84 -12.45
C ASP A 93 -46.95 -36.11 -11.12
N GLU A 94 -47.67 -36.11 -9.99
CA GLU A 94 -47.22 -35.93 -8.59
C GLU A 94 -46.12 -36.89 -8.01
N GLU A 95 -45.61 -37.91 -8.73
CA GLU A 95 -44.57 -38.84 -8.23
C GLU A 95 -43.41 -39.10 -9.23
N GLY A 96 -43.04 -38.09 -10.02
CA GLY A 96 -42.29 -38.17 -11.29
C GLY A 96 -41.09 -39.15 -11.49
N PRO A 97 -40.92 -39.69 -12.72
CA PRO A 97 -39.76 -40.48 -13.14
C PRO A 97 -38.50 -39.62 -13.36
N ARG A 98 -37.31 -40.22 -13.15
CA ARG A 98 -35.99 -39.62 -13.45
C ARG A 98 -35.74 -39.58 -14.97
N PHE A 99 -35.38 -38.43 -15.54
CA PHE A 99 -34.99 -38.31 -16.95
C PHE A 99 -33.47 -38.41 -17.12
N LEU A 100 -33.00 -39.22 -18.05
CA LEU A 100 -31.59 -39.35 -18.41
C LEU A 100 -31.43 -38.86 -19.86
N VAL A 101 -30.67 -37.79 -20.08
CA VAL A 101 -30.43 -37.25 -21.44
C VAL A 101 -28.99 -37.59 -21.83
N ARG A 102 -28.80 -38.58 -22.72
CA ARG A 102 -27.46 -39.02 -23.15
C ARG A 102 -27.11 -38.56 -24.56
N GLY A 103 -26.31 -37.49 -24.66
CA GLY A 103 -25.81 -36.97 -25.94
C GLY A 103 -26.93 -36.54 -26.89
N GLY A 104 -27.95 -35.85 -26.33
CA GLY A 104 -29.12 -35.32 -27.04
C GLY A 104 -29.27 -33.81 -26.85
N SER A 105 -30.25 -33.19 -27.51
CA SER A 105 -30.52 -31.75 -27.39
C SER A 105 -31.99 -31.48 -27.06
N LEU A 106 -32.26 -30.48 -26.23
CA LEU A 106 -33.59 -29.96 -25.94
C LEU A 106 -33.72 -28.59 -26.61
N ILE A 107 -34.69 -28.43 -27.52
CA ILE A 107 -34.85 -27.21 -28.33
C ILE A 107 -36.31 -26.74 -28.28
N ASP A 108 -36.51 -25.46 -27.95
CA ASP A 108 -37.77 -24.69 -27.99
C ASP A 108 -38.94 -25.34 -27.19
N GLY A 109 -39.11 -25.04 -25.89
CA GLY A 109 -40.27 -25.55 -25.14
C GLY A 109 -40.34 -25.21 -23.64
N THR A 110 -41.46 -25.54 -22.99
CA THR A 110 -41.66 -25.38 -21.54
C THR A 110 -41.75 -26.74 -20.85
N ILE A 111 -40.98 -26.96 -19.80
CA ILE A 111 -41.02 -28.14 -18.93
C ILE A 111 -41.61 -27.73 -17.59
N ASP A 112 -42.78 -28.29 -17.25
CA ASP A 112 -43.51 -28.01 -16.01
C ASP A 112 -43.68 -29.30 -15.20
N CYS A 113 -43.10 -29.32 -14.00
CA CYS A 113 -43.21 -30.46 -13.09
C CYS A 113 -43.79 -29.96 -11.76
N PRO A 114 -44.92 -30.53 -11.28
CA PRO A 114 -45.58 -30.11 -10.05
C PRO A 114 -44.86 -30.57 -8.78
N VAL A 115 -43.79 -31.39 -8.88
CA VAL A 115 -42.95 -31.84 -7.75
C VAL A 115 -41.54 -31.26 -7.80
N ASP A 116 -40.93 -31.12 -6.62
CA ASP A 116 -39.68 -30.39 -6.34
C ASP A 116 -38.39 -30.96 -6.99
N ALA A 117 -38.42 -31.89 -7.97
CA ALA A 117 -37.20 -32.38 -8.64
C ALA A 117 -37.45 -33.12 -9.96
N VAL A 118 -36.95 -32.59 -11.08
CA VAL A 118 -36.67 -33.36 -12.29
C VAL A 118 -35.15 -33.55 -12.38
N MET A 119 -34.69 -34.79 -12.21
CA MET A 119 -33.27 -35.10 -12.37
C MET A 119 -32.95 -35.28 -13.85
N PHE A 120 -31.96 -34.53 -14.37
CA PHE A 120 -31.38 -34.65 -15.71
C PHE A 120 -29.92 -35.09 -15.60
N VAL A 121 -29.67 -36.38 -15.83
CA VAL A 121 -28.29 -36.86 -15.89
C VAL A 121 -27.77 -36.61 -17.30
N PHE A 122 -26.75 -35.75 -17.47
CA PHE A 122 -26.00 -35.65 -18.72
C PHE A 122 -24.71 -36.49 -18.59
N ASP A 123 -24.50 -37.44 -19.48
CA ASP A 123 -23.38 -38.37 -19.31
C ASP A 123 -22.03 -37.69 -19.66
N LYS A 124 -20.97 -38.02 -18.91
CA LYS A 124 -19.61 -37.48 -19.03
C LYS A 124 -18.92 -37.90 -20.34
N TYR A 125 -19.44 -38.90 -21.04
CA TYR A 125 -18.82 -39.37 -22.27
C TYR A 125 -19.05 -38.38 -23.41
N VAL A 126 -18.06 -37.50 -23.57
CA VAL A 126 -17.66 -36.94 -24.87
C VAL A 126 -17.68 -38.09 -25.85
N ARG A 127 -18.75 -38.19 -26.65
CA ARG A 127 -18.68 -39.01 -27.84
C ARG A 127 -17.56 -38.39 -28.70
N PRO A 128 -16.69 -39.19 -29.34
CA PRO A 128 -15.60 -38.69 -30.18
C PRO A 128 -16.05 -37.86 -31.40
N ASP A 129 -17.36 -37.62 -31.54
CA ASP A 129 -18.02 -36.78 -32.55
C ASP A 129 -18.33 -35.35 -32.07
N GLY A 130 -18.08 -35.00 -30.80
CA GLY A 130 -18.30 -33.64 -30.26
C GLY A 130 -19.73 -33.34 -29.77
N ASN A 131 -20.58 -34.35 -29.58
CA ASN A 131 -21.96 -34.12 -29.15
C ASN A 131 -22.09 -33.92 -27.62
N TYR A 132 -22.14 -32.66 -27.18
CA TYR A 132 -22.55 -32.25 -25.83
C TYR A 132 -24.07 -32.23 -25.69
N ALA A 133 -24.57 -32.28 -24.45
CA ALA A 133 -25.98 -32.00 -24.20
C ALA A 133 -26.25 -30.51 -24.42
N ARG A 134 -27.16 -30.19 -25.35
CA ARG A 134 -27.49 -28.79 -25.73
C ARG A 134 -28.91 -28.44 -25.31
N ILE A 135 -29.07 -27.31 -24.63
CA ILE A 135 -30.39 -26.74 -24.30
C ILE A 135 -30.55 -25.43 -25.08
N THR A 136 -31.68 -25.24 -25.74
CA THR A 136 -31.97 -24.04 -26.52
C THR A 136 -33.41 -23.59 -26.30
N ASN A 137 -33.63 -22.35 -25.86
CA ASN A 137 -34.96 -21.77 -25.68
C ASN A 137 -35.93 -22.60 -24.80
N VAL A 138 -35.43 -23.18 -23.71
CA VAL A 138 -36.24 -24.00 -22.81
C VAL A 138 -36.59 -23.23 -21.54
N GLN A 139 -37.85 -23.28 -21.13
CA GLN A 139 -38.36 -22.78 -19.85
C GLN A 139 -38.57 -23.94 -18.87
N PHE A 140 -37.96 -23.92 -17.69
CA PHE A 140 -38.13 -24.95 -16.66
C PHE A 140 -38.88 -24.40 -15.44
N ASN A 141 -40.07 -24.88 -15.11
CA ASN A 141 -40.87 -24.34 -14.01
C ASN A 141 -40.58 -25.00 -12.63
N SER A 142 -39.71 -26.01 -12.56
CA SER A 142 -39.40 -26.81 -11.36
C SER A 142 -37.89 -26.96 -11.09
N LEU A 143 -37.49 -27.68 -10.03
CA LEU A 143 -36.08 -27.99 -9.78
C LEU A 143 -35.49 -28.86 -10.89
N VAL A 144 -34.29 -28.53 -11.38
CA VAL A 144 -33.57 -29.28 -12.43
C VAL A 144 -32.19 -29.68 -11.93
N ASP A 145 -31.90 -30.98 -11.86
CA ASP A 145 -30.56 -31.45 -11.46
C ASP A 145 -29.73 -31.88 -12.67
N ALA A 146 -28.67 -31.15 -13.02
CA ALA A 146 -27.79 -31.46 -14.15
C ALA A 146 -26.46 -32.09 -13.71
N TYR A 147 -26.08 -33.24 -14.28
CA TYR A 147 -24.77 -33.87 -14.06
C TYR A 147 -23.88 -33.70 -15.29
N GLY A 148 -22.62 -33.26 -15.18
CA GLY A 148 -21.66 -33.22 -16.31
C GLY A 148 -21.47 -31.85 -16.99
N SER A 149 -20.96 -31.85 -18.24
CA SER A 149 -20.85 -30.63 -19.06
C SER A 149 -22.15 -30.35 -19.79
N LEU A 150 -22.55 -29.08 -19.83
CA LEU A 150 -23.81 -28.62 -20.40
C LEU A 150 -23.56 -27.47 -21.36
N ASP A 151 -24.07 -27.58 -22.58
CA ASP A 151 -24.08 -26.46 -23.52
C ASP A 151 -25.48 -25.81 -23.49
N ILE A 152 -25.51 -24.50 -23.24
CA ILE A 152 -26.70 -23.66 -23.22
C ILE A 152 -26.64 -22.73 -24.42
N ASP A 153 -27.77 -22.51 -25.08
CA ASP A 153 -27.86 -21.67 -26.26
C ASP A 153 -29.16 -20.84 -26.25
N ASN A 154 -29.08 -19.62 -26.76
CA ASN A 154 -30.19 -18.66 -26.82
C ASN A 154 -30.89 -18.42 -25.46
N SER A 155 -32.19 -18.09 -25.45
CA SER A 155 -32.90 -17.65 -24.24
C SER A 155 -33.46 -18.81 -23.43
N CYS A 156 -32.75 -19.28 -22.42
CA CYS A 156 -33.27 -20.29 -21.50
C CYS A 156 -33.85 -19.63 -20.25
N GLY A 157 -34.99 -20.11 -19.75
CA GLY A 157 -35.55 -19.59 -18.52
C GLY A 157 -35.89 -20.65 -17.48
N PHE A 158 -35.89 -20.21 -16.23
CA PHE A 158 -36.09 -21.07 -15.08
C PHE A 158 -37.12 -20.39 -14.16
N GLY A 159 -38.30 -20.98 -14.04
CA GLY A 159 -39.31 -20.65 -13.02
C GLY A 159 -39.09 -21.36 -11.68
N GLY A 160 -38.25 -22.41 -11.64
CA GLY A 160 -37.81 -23.11 -10.42
C GLY A 160 -36.29 -23.03 -10.18
N THR A 161 -35.77 -23.83 -9.27
CA THR A 161 -34.32 -23.86 -8.98
C THR A 161 -33.56 -24.68 -10.02
N PHE A 162 -32.49 -24.22 -10.64
CA PHE A 162 -31.64 -25.10 -11.48
C PHE A 162 -30.38 -25.49 -10.71
N GLN A 163 -30.19 -26.75 -10.39
CA GLN A 163 -29.01 -27.27 -9.69
C GLN A 163 -28.10 -28.07 -10.61
N THR A 164 -26.86 -27.66 -10.78
CA THR A 164 -25.83 -28.58 -11.33
C THR A 164 -25.27 -29.42 -10.19
N MET A 165 -25.38 -30.75 -10.24
CA MET A 165 -24.81 -31.66 -9.24
C MET A 165 -23.77 -32.61 -9.87
N SER A 166 -22.74 -33.00 -9.11
CA SER A 166 -21.90 -34.15 -9.48
C SER A 166 -22.00 -35.21 -8.38
N THR A 167 -22.20 -36.48 -8.77
CA THR A 167 -21.98 -37.60 -7.84
C THR A 167 -20.47 -37.74 -7.61
N ALA A 168 -20.11 -38.27 -6.44
CA ALA A 168 -18.75 -38.47 -5.93
C ALA A 168 -17.81 -39.39 -6.77
N TYR A 169 -18.07 -39.53 -8.06
CA TYR A 169 -17.32 -40.34 -9.02
C TYR A 169 -16.85 -39.56 -10.26
N ALA A 170 -16.80 -38.22 -10.19
CA ALA A 170 -15.94 -37.49 -11.11
C ALA A 170 -14.48 -37.94 -10.86
N PRO A 171 -13.75 -38.44 -11.88
CA PRO A 171 -12.30 -38.60 -11.78
C PRO A 171 -11.70 -37.30 -11.19
N PRO A 172 -10.73 -37.38 -10.28
CA PRO A 172 -10.22 -36.23 -9.50
C PRO A 172 -9.48 -35.16 -10.33
N TYR A 173 -9.70 -35.05 -11.64
CA TYR A 173 -8.83 -34.31 -12.56
C TYR A 173 -9.52 -33.30 -13.52
N ASP A 174 -10.85 -33.24 -13.63
CA ASP A 174 -11.49 -32.35 -14.63
C ASP A 174 -12.46 -31.33 -13.99
N ASP A 175 -12.42 -30.09 -14.47
CA ASP A 175 -13.36 -29.02 -14.14
C ASP A 175 -14.75 -29.29 -14.75
N ALA A 176 -15.80 -28.79 -14.09
CA ALA A 176 -17.12 -28.75 -14.70
C ALA A 176 -17.17 -27.64 -15.74
N THR A 177 -17.91 -27.81 -16.83
CA THR A 177 -18.07 -26.74 -17.81
C THR A 177 -19.52 -26.57 -18.22
N ILE A 178 -20.03 -25.35 -18.03
CA ILE A 178 -21.24 -24.84 -18.69
C ILE A 178 -20.76 -23.99 -19.85
N ARG A 179 -21.12 -24.34 -21.09
CA ARG A 179 -20.75 -23.54 -22.27
C ARG A 179 -21.95 -22.79 -22.80
N ILE A 180 -21.77 -21.52 -23.15
CA ILE A 180 -22.77 -20.74 -23.88
C ILE A 180 -22.41 -20.71 -25.37
N ILE A 181 -23.33 -21.12 -26.25
CA ILE A 181 -23.06 -21.20 -27.69
C ILE A 181 -23.33 -19.86 -28.38
N ASN A 182 -24.46 -19.21 -28.12
CA ASN A 182 -24.74 -17.85 -28.58
C ASN A 182 -24.99 -16.92 -27.39
N ASP A 183 -25.28 -15.65 -27.68
CA ASP A 183 -25.77 -14.71 -26.67
C ASP A 183 -26.95 -15.36 -25.91
N THR A 184 -26.69 -15.68 -24.65
CA THR A 184 -27.55 -16.54 -23.84
C THR A 184 -28.21 -15.69 -22.78
N LEU A 185 -29.54 -15.64 -22.81
CA LEU A 185 -30.34 -14.96 -21.80
C LEU A 185 -30.80 -15.96 -20.76
N LEU A 186 -30.43 -15.72 -19.50
CA LEU A 186 -30.97 -16.36 -18.31
C LEU A 186 -32.06 -15.44 -17.72
N SER A 187 -33.30 -15.94 -17.74
CA SER A 187 -34.49 -15.19 -17.32
C SER A 187 -35.49 -16.09 -16.59
N GLY A 188 -36.40 -15.52 -15.79
CA GLY A 188 -37.48 -16.27 -15.13
C GLY A 188 -37.59 -15.98 -13.63
N PRO A 189 -38.70 -16.38 -12.98
CA PRO A 189 -38.93 -16.13 -11.56
C PRO A 189 -38.14 -17.05 -10.62
N GLY A 190 -37.37 -18.01 -11.14
CA GLY A 190 -36.63 -19.03 -10.39
C GLY A 190 -35.14 -18.69 -10.18
N GLN A 191 -34.50 -19.45 -9.28
CA GLN A 191 -33.11 -19.28 -8.86
C GLN A 191 -32.20 -20.26 -9.61
N LEU A 192 -31.29 -19.80 -10.46
CA LEU A 192 -30.21 -20.68 -10.94
C LEU A 192 -29.25 -20.92 -9.76
N VAL A 193 -29.07 -22.16 -9.33
CA VAL A 193 -28.21 -22.56 -8.21
C VAL A 193 -27.08 -23.46 -8.70
N LEU A 194 -25.87 -22.92 -8.83
CA LEU A 194 -24.71 -23.75 -9.13
C LEU A 194 -24.26 -24.47 -7.85
N ASN A 195 -24.50 -25.78 -7.75
CA ASN A 195 -24.29 -26.59 -6.54
C ASN A 195 -23.18 -27.65 -6.72
N TRP A 196 -21.91 -27.22 -6.81
CA TRP A 196 -20.79 -28.15 -6.99
C TRP A 196 -20.14 -28.57 -5.66
N ARG A 197 -20.34 -29.84 -5.25
CA ARG A 197 -19.70 -30.47 -4.08
C ARG A 197 -18.37 -31.14 -4.48
N SER A 198 -17.36 -30.36 -4.80
CA SER A 198 -15.98 -30.85 -4.82
C SER A 198 -15.05 -29.78 -4.29
N SER A 199 -14.16 -30.13 -3.36
CA SER A 199 -13.32 -29.15 -2.66
C SER A 199 -12.19 -28.54 -3.51
N ASN A 200 -11.93 -29.08 -4.70
CA ASN A 200 -10.69 -28.78 -5.43
C ASN A 200 -10.87 -28.22 -6.86
N ASN A 201 -11.99 -28.50 -7.55
CA ASN A 201 -12.16 -28.16 -8.98
C ASN A 201 -13.10 -26.95 -9.17
N TRP A 202 -12.92 -26.23 -10.28
CA TRP A 202 -13.75 -25.10 -10.65
C TRP A 202 -15.01 -25.56 -11.41
N THR A 203 -16.11 -24.85 -11.18
CA THR A 203 -17.24 -24.82 -12.12
C THR A 203 -17.00 -23.67 -13.09
N ILE A 204 -16.67 -23.98 -14.34
CA ILE A 204 -16.36 -22.99 -15.37
C ILE A 204 -17.61 -22.71 -16.19
N VAL A 205 -18.02 -21.45 -16.25
CA VAL A 205 -19.02 -20.94 -17.19
C VAL A 205 -18.25 -20.16 -18.26
N GLN A 206 -18.35 -20.58 -19.52
CA GLN A 206 -17.58 -19.98 -20.62
C GLN A 206 -18.31 -20.00 -21.95
N ALA A 207 -17.87 -19.21 -22.92
CA ALA A 207 -18.36 -19.39 -24.28
C ALA A 207 -17.87 -20.70 -24.89
N HIS A 208 -18.64 -21.26 -25.82
CA HIS A 208 -18.21 -22.41 -26.59
C HIS A 208 -17.00 -22.01 -27.45
N PRO A 209 -15.97 -22.87 -27.61
CA PRO A 209 -14.75 -22.52 -28.36
C PRO A 209 -14.97 -22.05 -29.80
N ASP A 210 -16.06 -22.50 -30.42
CA ASP A 210 -16.44 -22.12 -31.79
C ASP A 210 -17.15 -20.75 -31.85
N THR A 211 -17.59 -20.22 -30.70
CA THR A 211 -18.34 -18.97 -30.58
C THR A 211 -17.83 -18.13 -29.40
N PRO A 212 -16.54 -17.76 -29.38
CA PRO A 212 -15.92 -17.06 -28.25
C PRO A 212 -16.54 -15.67 -27.95
N GLU A 213 -17.29 -15.11 -28.91
CA GLU A 213 -17.97 -13.82 -28.83
C GLU A 213 -19.35 -13.88 -28.14
N ALA A 214 -19.78 -15.05 -27.65
CA ALA A 214 -21.05 -15.19 -26.94
C ALA A 214 -21.01 -14.45 -25.60
N GLY A 215 -22.08 -13.71 -25.28
CA GLY A 215 -22.30 -13.06 -24.00
C GLY A 215 -23.34 -13.80 -23.13
N LEU A 216 -23.22 -13.65 -21.81
CA LEU A 216 -24.16 -14.15 -20.83
C LEU A 216 -24.99 -13.00 -20.25
N TYR A 217 -26.31 -13.05 -20.39
CA TYR A 217 -27.24 -12.03 -19.92
C TYR A 217 -28.07 -12.58 -18.78
N ILE A 218 -27.92 -12.06 -17.57
CA ILE A 218 -28.59 -12.50 -16.34
C ILE A 218 -29.65 -11.45 -15.98
N THR A 219 -30.93 -11.80 -16.10
CA THR A 219 -32.05 -10.89 -15.81
C THR A 219 -32.88 -11.29 -14.58
N SER A 220 -32.51 -12.41 -13.95
CA SER A 220 -33.15 -12.98 -12.76
C SER A 220 -32.12 -13.25 -11.66
N ASP A 221 -32.57 -13.78 -10.52
CA ASP A 221 -31.69 -14.13 -9.41
C ASP A 221 -30.86 -15.40 -9.73
N LEU A 222 -29.54 -15.26 -9.71
CA LEU A 222 -28.52 -16.28 -9.81
C LEU A 222 -27.86 -16.45 -8.45
N THR A 223 -27.96 -17.62 -7.84
CA THR A 223 -27.25 -17.94 -6.61
C THR A 223 -26.15 -18.96 -6.86
N ILE A 224 -24.97 -18.67 -6.33
CA ILE A 224 -23.78 -19.48 -6.52
C ILE A 224 -23.44 -20.07 -5.14
N ASN A 225 -23.75 -21.37 -4.98
CA ASN A 225 -23.49 -22.14 -3.78
C ASN A 225 -22.53 -23.31 -4.09
N ALA A 226 -21.64 -23.09 -5.06
CA ALA A 226 -20.58 -24.02 -5.41
C ALA A 226 -19.32 -23.67 -4.62
N SER A 227 -18.46 -24.66 -4.36
CA SER A 227 -17.19 -24.41 -3.67
C SER A 227 -16.24 -23.51 -4.46
N ARG A 228 -16.30 -23.57 -5.80
CA ARG A 228 -15.55 -22.71 -6.72
C ARG A 228 -16.30 -22.52 -8.04
N THR A 229 -16.50 -21.28 -8.47
CA THR A 229 -17.16 -20.94 -9.75
C THR A 229 -16.38 -19.87 -10.47
N ARG A 230 -16.16 -20.02 -11.78
CA ARG A 230 -15.51 -19.00 -12.60
C ARG A 230 -16.31 -18.75 -13.88
N PHE A 231 -16.58 -17.49 -14.18
CA PHE A 231 -17.05 -17.03 -15.48
C PHE A 231 -15.85 -16.53 -16.28
N GLU A 232 -15.52 -17.16 -17.40
CA GLU A 232 -14.33 -16.82 -18.21
C GLU A 232 -14.57 -17.05 -19.70
N ASN A 233 -13.65 -16.60 -20.56
CA ASN A 233 -13.65 -16.86 -22.00
C ASN A 233 -15.01 -16.60 -22.68
N MET A 234 -15.64 -15.48 -22.37
CA MET A 234 -16.88 -15.01 -23.02
C MET A 234 -16.78 -13.50 -23.27
N ARG A 235 -17.59 -12.97 -24.18
CA ARG A 235 -17.55 -11.54 -24.55
C ARG A 235 -17.86 -10.64 -23.37
N VAL A 236 -18.94 -10.95 -22.64
CA VAL A 236 -19.43 -10.15 -21.52
C VAL A 236 -20.36 -10.98 -20.64
N VAL A 237 -20.34 -10.72 -19.34
CA VAL A 237 -21.40 -11.05 -18.40
C VAL A 237 -22.19 -9.77 -18.15
N GLU A 238 -23.44 -9.71 -18.59
CA GLU A 238 -24.34 -8.58 -18.32
C GLU A 238 -25.33 -9.00 -17.23
N ASN A 239 -25.31 -8.32 -16.08
CA ASN A 239 -26.22 -8.59 -14.98
C ASN A 239 -27.25 -7.46 -14.84
N SER A 240 -28.52 -7.78 -15.02
CA SER A 240 -29.68 -6.93 -14.67
C SER A 240 -30.52 -7.51 -13.52
N GLY A 241 -30.17 -8.70 -13.01
CA GLY A 241 -30.81 -9.37 -11.88
C GLY A 241 -29.95 -9.34 -10.61
N THR A 242 -29.97 -10.40 -9.81
CA THR A 242 -29.11 -10.56 -8.62
C THR A 242 -28.13 -11.69 -8.83
N ILE A 243 -26.83 -11.47 -8.65
CA ILE A 243 -25.82 -12.53 -8.52
C ILE A 243 -25.43 -12.62 -7.05
N PHE A 244 -25.77 -13.71 -6.39
CA PHE A 244 -25.46 -13.94 -4.97
C PHE A 244 -24.41 -15.04 -4.79
N PHE A 245 -23.23 -14.67 -4.31
CA PHE A 245 -22.16 -15.60 -3.93
C PHE A 245 -22.37 -16.07 -2.48
N GLU A 246 -23.11 -17.16 -2.33
CA GLU A 246 -23.47 -17.73 -1.03
C GLU A 246 -22.30 -18.52 -0.41
N ASN A 247 -21.50 -19.20 -1.24
CA ASN A 247 -20.44 -20.10 -0.78
C ASN A 247 -19.25 -20.13 -1.73
N GLY A 248 -18.08 -20.51 -1.23
CA GLY A 248 -16.91 -20.85 -2.05
C GLY A 248 -16.01 -19.69 -2.48
N ASP A 249 -14.97 -20.02 -3.26
CA ASP A 249 -14.10 -19.06 -3.93
C ASP A 249 -14.64 -18.82 -5.36
N ASN A 250 -15.26 -17.68 -5.62
CA ASN A 250 -15.91 -17.41 -6.91
C ASN A 250 -15.27 -16.26 -7.67
N GLU A 251 -15.33 -16.31 -8.99
CA GLU A 251 -14.67 -15.35 -9.88
C GLU A 251 -15.55 -15.02 -11.10
N ILE A 252 -15.72 -13.73 -11.42
CA ILE A 252 -16.16 -13.26 -12.73
C ILE A 252 -14.92 -12.70 -13.44
N GLY A 253 -14.28 -13.54 -14.25
CA GLY A 253 -13.06 -13.21 -15.00
C GLY A 253 -13.31 -12.77 -16.45
N ALA A 254 -14.55 -12.83 -16.92
CA ALA A 254 -14.98 -12.21 -18.17
C ALA A 254 -15.29 -10.71 -17.98
N PRO A 255 -15.30 -9.90 -19.06
CA PRO A 255 -15.81 -8.52 -19.00
C PRO A 255 -17.21 -8.48 -18.37
N LEU A 256 -17.49 -7.46 -17.55
CA LEU A 256 -18.69 -7.39 -16.71
C LEU A 256 -19.40 -6.05 -16.87
N GLU A 257 -20.69 -6.10 -17.19
CA GLU A 257 -21.61 -4.96 -17.08
C GLU A 257 -22.68 -5.27 -16.02
N ASN A 258 -22.64 -4.58 -14.88
CA ASN A 258 -23.60 -4.79 -13.79
C ASN A 258 -24.62 -3.65 -13.71
N TYR A 259 -25.85 -3.88 -14.15
CA TYR A 259 -27.02 -3.02 -13.93
C TYR A 259 -27.87 -3.46 -12.72
N GLY A 260 -27.69 -4.69 -12.24
CA GLY A 260 -28.41 -5.27 -11.11
C GLY A 260 -27.60 -5.29 -9.80
N THR A 261 -27.76 -6.35 -9.01
CA THR A 261 -27.06 -6.55 -7.74
C THR A 261 -26.04 -7.68 -7.85
N ILE A 262 -24.82 -7.47 -7.36
CA ILE A 262 -23.84 -8.53 -7.09
C ILE A 262 -23.55 -8.50 -5.60
N SER A 263 -23.77 -9.62 -4.91
CA SER A 263 -23.71 -9.68 -3.46
C SER A 263 -22.88 -10.88 -3.00
N ALA A 264 -21.90 -10.66 -2.12
CA ALA A 264 -21.05 -11.71 -1.57
C ALA A 264 -21.22 -11.81 -0.04
N GLY A 265 -21.83 -12.92 0.40
CA GLY A 265 -22.13 -13.19 1.81
C GLY A 265 -21.29 -14.30 2.44
N CYS A 266 -20.40 -14.93 1.68
CA CYS A 266 -19.67 -16.10 2.18
C CYS A 266 -18.58 -15.70 3.20
N TRP A 267 -18.79 -16.05 4.47
CA TRP A 267 -17.90 -15.70 5.59
C TRP A 267 -16.42 -16.01 5.29
N GLY A 268 -15.59 -14.96 5.35
CA GLY A 268 -14.13 -15.07 5.21
C GLY A 268 -13.66 -15.42 3.79
N LYS A 269 -14.56 -15.39 2.81
CA LYS A 269 -14.27 -15.57 1.39
C LYS A 269 -14.41 -14.26 0.64
N ILE A 270 -13.69 -14.16 -0.47
CA ILE A 270 -13.70 -12.98 -1.34
C ILE A 270 -14.13 -13.45 -2.74
N ALA A 271 -15.27 -12.96 -3.22
CA ALA A 271 -15.65 -13.08 -4.62
C ALA A 271 -14.82 -12.11 -5.47
N LEU A 272 -14.20 -12.58 -6.54
CA LEU A 272 -13.30 -11.80 -7.38
C LEU A 272 -13.99 -11.38 -8.68
N LEU A 273 -14.04 -10.08 -8.96
CA LEU A 273 -14.44 -9.52 -10.25
C LEU A 273 -13.14 -9.10 -10.96
N SER A 274 -12.63 -9.95 -11.84
CA SER A 274 -11.30 -9.84 -12.46
C SER A 274 -11.34 -9.63 -13.98
N GLY A 275 -12.53 -9.40 -14.54
CA GLY A 275 -12.70 -9.05 -15.95
C GLY A 275 -11.76 -7.94 -16.42
N SER A 276 -11.41 -7.95 -17.71
CA SER A 276 -10.57 -6.90 -18.31
C SER A 276 -11.23 -5.53 -18.27
N GLU A 277 -12.56 -5.50 -18.40
CA GLU A 277 -13.40 -4.32 -18.30
C GLU A 277 -14.58 -4.62 -17.35
N ILE A 278 -14.78 -3.77 -16.35
CA ILE A 278 -15.85 -3.93 -15.34
C ILE A 278 -16.58 -2.60 -15.18
N TYR A 279 -17.85 -2.56 -15.56
CA TYR A 279 -18.71 -1.40 -15.41
C TYR A 279 -19.82 -1.71 -14.41
N ASN A 280 -19.87 -0.96 -13.31
CA ASN A 280 -20.96 -1.06 -12.35
C ASN A 280 -21.92 0.13 -12.49
N HIS A 281 -23.16 -0.16 -12.86
CA HIS A 281 -24.29 0.77 -12.87
C HIS A 281 -25.29 0.49 -11.73
N GLY A 282 -25.25 -0.71 -11.14
CA GLY A 282 -26.14 -1.16 -10.07
C GLY A 282 -25.46 -1.22 -8.69
N LEU A 283 -25.74 -2.27 -7.93
CA LEU A 283 -25.19 -2.49 -6.59
C LEU A 283 -24.14 -3.61 -6.62
N ILE A 284 -22.96 -3.35 -6.05
CA ILE A 284 -21.99 -4.40 -5.68
C ILE A 284 -21.80 -4.34 -4.18
N GLU A 285 -21.97 -5.46 -3.48
CA GLU A 285 -21.93 -5.48 -2.02
C GLU A 285 -21.20 -6.67 -1.40
N ALA A 286 -20.53 -6.39 -0.29
CA ALA A 286 -20.00 -7.39 0.62
C ALA A 286 -20.87 -7.40 1.90
N ILE A 287 -21.44 -8.56 2.23
CA ILE A 287 -22.37 -8.73 3.35
C ILE A 287 -21.92 -9.84 4.32
N ASP A 288 -22.42 -9.81 5.56
CA ASP A 288 -22.33 -10.92 6.53
C ASP A 288 -20.92 -11.54 6.74
N GLY A 289 -19.86 -10.72 6.67
CA GLY A 289 -18.47 -11.16 6.83
C GLY A 289 -17.84 -11.77 5.57
N GLY A 290 -18.54 -11.71 4.44
CA GLY A 290 -18.02 -11.98 3.11
C GLY A 290 -17.28 -10.79 2.50
N GLY A 291 -16.67 -11.01 1.35
CA GLY A 291 -15.94 -9.97 0.65
C GLY A 291 -16.11 -9.99 -0.86
N VAL A 292 -15.89 -8.82 -1.46
CA VAL A 292 -15.82 -8.63 -2.92
C VAL A 292 -14.50 -7.96 -3.24
N GLN A 293 -13.80 -8.45 -4.25
CA GLN A 293 -12.68 -7.75 -4.87
C GLN A 293 -13.07 -7.32 -6.27
N ILE A 294 -12.92 -6.03 -6.57
CA ILE A 294 -13.17 -5.45 -7.89
C ILE A 294 -11.83 -5.11 -8.53
N GLY A 295 -11.57 -5.64 -9.72
CA GLY A 295 -10.34 -5.42 -10.46
C GLY A 295 -9.20 -6.35 -10.04
N ALA A 296 -8.46 -6.82 -11.05
CA ALA A 296 -7.18 -7.48 -10.93
C ALA A 296 -6.11 -6.65 -11.65
N VAL A 297 -4.84 -7.08 -11.60
CA VAL A 297 -3.76 -6.40 -12.32
C VAL A 297 -4.07 -6.39 -13.82
N GLY A 298 -4.20 -5.19 -14.40
CA GLY A 298 -4.55 -5.00 -15.81
C GLY A 298 -6.04 -4.84 -16.09
N SER A 299 -6.91 -4.94 -15.09
CA SER A 299 -8.35 -4.61 -15.24
C SER A 299 -8.55 -3.10 -15.28
N TYR A 300 -9.48 -2.66 -16.14
CA TYR A 300 -10.11 -1.34 -16.10
C TYR A 300 -11.49 -1.47 -15.46
N TRP A 301 -11.85 -0.56 -14.56
CA TRP A 301 -13.19 -0.55 -14.00
C TRP A 301 -13.70 0.85 -13.68
N GLU A 302 -15.01 1.02 -13.79
CA GLU A 302 -15.74 2.24 -13.43
C GLU A 302 -17.00 1.88 -12.64
N ASN A 303 -17.29 2.68 -11.62
CA ASN A 303 -18.53 2.60 -10.86
C ASN A 303 -19.37 3.88 -11.05
N MET A 304 -20.50 3.74 -11.73
CA MET A 304 -21.59 4.72 -11.78
C MET A 304 -22.76 4.37 -10.82
N GLY A 305 -22.72 3.18 -10.21
CA GLY A 305 -23.68 2.71 -9.22
C GLY A 305 -23.20 2.87 -7.77
N THR A 306 -23.57 1.93 -6.91
CA THR A 306 -23.20 1.91 -5.49
C THR A 306 -22.31 0.70 -5.17
N LEU A 307 -21.21 0.96 -4.46
CA LEU A 307 -20.44 -0.06 -3.78
C LEU A 307 -20.83 -0.06 -2.30
N ARG A 308 -21.26 -1.21 -1.74
CA ARG A 308 -21.75 -1.28 -0.37
C ARG A 308 -20.97 -2.28 0.47
N ILE A 309 -20.69 -1.93 1.72
CA ILE A 309 -20.10 -2.82 2.71
C ILE A 309 -21.03 -2.87 3.91
N ASP A 310 -21.84 -3.92 3.97
CA ASP A 310 -22.81 -4.16 5.02
C ASP A 310 -22.34 -5.33 5.89
N GLY A 311 -22.38 -5.19 7.20
CA GLY A 311 -21.79 -6.17 8.11
C GLY A 311 -22.51 -6.20 9.42
N GLU A 312 -23.80 -5.87 9.44
CA GLU A 312 -24.61 -5.89 10.65
C GLU A 312 -24.48 -7.22 11.44
N ASN A 313 -24.30 -8.34 10.73
CA ASN A 313 -24.09 -9.66 11.34
C ASN A 313 -22.61 -10.11 11.40
N ALA A 314 -21.68 -9.30 10.90
CA ALA A 314 -20.25 -9.63 10.88
C ALA A 314 -19.62 -9.40 12.28
N SER A 315 -18.71 -10.28 12.69
CA SER A 315 -17.94 -10.05 13.93
C SER A 315 -16.80 -9.06 13.68
N ALA A 316 -16.37 -8.31 14.70
CA ALA A 316 -15.21 -7.42 14.60
C ALA A 316 -13.91 -8.15 14.18
N ASN A 317 -13.83 -9.47 14.42
CA ASN A 317 -12.70 -10.32 14.03
C ASN A 317 -12.82 -10.88 12.60
N SER A 318 -13.95 -10.66 11.92
CA SER A 318 -14.23 -11.11 10.56
C SER A 318 -15.21 -10.12 9.90
N PRO A 319 -14.79 -8.86 9.67
CA PRO A 319 -15.64 -7.85 9.04
C PRO A 319 -15.93 -8.20 7.58
N SER A 320 -17.00 -7.64 7.02
CA SER A 320 -17.19 -7.65 5.57
C SER A 320 -16.09 -6.82 4.90
N VAL A 321 -15.59 -7.26 3.74
CA VAL A 321 -14.43 -6.65 3.07
C VAL A 321 -14.71 -6.32 1.61
N LEU A 322 -14.59 -5.04 1.25
CA LEU A 322 -14.51 -4.62 -0.15
C LEU A 322 -13.05 -4.36 -0.51
N VAL A 323 -12.55 -4.94 -1.59
CA VAL A 323 -11.17 -4.78 -2.06
C VAL A 323 -11.18 -4.12 -3.43
N LEU A 324 -10.54 -2.97 -3.55
CA LEU A 324 -10.37 -2.28 -4.83
C LEU A 324 -8.98 -2.63 -5.40
N GLY A 325 -8.98 -3.24 -6.57
CA GLY A 325 -7.81 -3.72 -7.31
C GLY A 325 -7.70 -3.09 -8.69
N GLY A 326 -6.68 -3.48 -9.46
CA GLY A 326 -6.39 -2.88 -10.77
C GLY A 326 -5.79 -1.48 -10.68
N SER A 327 -5.91 -0.68 -11.73
CA SER A 327 -5.52 0.74 -11.74
C SER A 327 -6.76 1.58 -12.00
N PHE A 328 -7.04 2.55 -11.13
CA PHE A 328 -8.29 3.31 -11.16
C PHE A 328 -8.09 4.71 -10.58
N GLY A 329 -8.88 5.67 -11.06
CA GLY A 329 -8.92 7.02 -10.50
C GLY A 329 -9.96 7.13 -9.39
N ILE A 330 -9.89 8.17 -8.56
CA ILE A 330 -10.90 8.46 -7.53
C ILE A 330 -12.32 8.58 -8.12
N HIS A 331 -12.46 9.15 -9.32
CA HIS A 331 -13.75 9.25 -10.01
C HIS A 331 -14.34 7.90 -10.43
N SER A 332 -13.50 6.87 -10.60
CA SER A 332 -13.95 5.51 -10.92
C SER A 332 -14.61 4.82 -9.74
N ILE A 333 -14.38 5.27 -8.49
CA ILE A 333 -14.91 4.62 -7.29
C ILE A 333 -16.41 4.91 -7.11
N GLY A 334 -16.89 6.10 -7.51
CA GLY A 334 -18.30 6.50 -7.37
C GLY A 334 -18.78 6.54 -5.91
N ASN A 335 -20.02 6.11 -5.68
CA ASN A 335 -20.62 6.08 -4.34
C ASN A 335 -20.19 4.83 -3.56
N VAL A 336 -19.63 5.02 -2.35
CA VAL A 336 -19.30 3.95 -1.41
C VAL A 336 -20.11 4.10 -0.14
N GLU A 337 -20.94 3.10 0.18
CA GLU A 337 -21.72 3.04 1.40
C GLU A 337 -21.09 2.03 2.37
N ARG A 338 -20.69 2.48 3.55
CA ARG A 338 -20.12 1.63 4.60
C ARG A 338 -20.98 1.67 5.85
N ILE A 339 -21.30 0.50 6.39
CA ILE A 339 -22.11 0.35 7.62
C ILE A 339 -21.27 -0.41 8.66
N GLY A 340 -21.20 0.11 9.89
CA GLY A 340 -20.52 -0.58 11.01
C GLY A 340 -18.98 -0.60 10.91
N HIS A 341 -18.34 -1.66 11.42
CA HIS A 341 -16.87 -1.78 11.54
C HIS A 341 -16.20 -2.47 10.34
N ASN A 342 -16.77 -2.30 9.14
CA ASN A 342 -16.32 -3.00 7.95
C ASN A 342 -15.05 -2.42 7.33
N ARG A 343 -14.38 -3.20 6.47
CA ARG A 343 -13.07 -2.86 5.90
C ARG A 343 -13.14 -2.59 4.39
N LEU A 344 -12.63 -1.43 3.97
CA LEU A 344 -12.30 -1.18 2.56
C LEU A 344 -10.79 -1.37 2.39
N CYS A 345 -10.40 -2.15 1.40
CA CYS A 345 -9.01 -2.47 1.12
C CYS A 345 -8.60 -1.91 -0.24
N ILE A 346 -7.43 -1.29 -0.32
CA ILE A 346 -6.81 -0.92 -1.59
C ILE A 346 -5.69 -1.92 -1.88
N SER A 347 -5.85 -2.71 -2.94
CA SER A 347 -4.85 -3.66 -3.44
C SER A 347 -4.27 -3.24 -4.80
N GLY A 348 -4.96 -2.33 -5.50
CA GLY A 348 -4.55 -1.76 -6.78
C GLY A 348 -3.78 -0.45 -6.66
N ASP A 349 -3.67 0.26 -7.79
CA ASP A 349 -3.09 1.61 -7.89
C ASP A 349 -4.21 2.65 -8.02
N LEU A 350 -4.47 3.38 -6.94
CA LEU A 350 -5.44 4.46 -6.84
C LEU A 350 -4.77 5.81 -7.08
N ASP A 351 -5.14 6.47 -8.17
CA ASP A 351 -4.81 7.88 -8.43
C ASP A 351 -5.90 8.79 -7.89
N LEU A 352 -5.55 9.69 -6.97
CA LEU A 352 -6.49 10.66 -6.42
C LEU A 352 -6.68 11.89 -7.34
N ASP A 353 -5.92 12.02 -8.43
CA ASP A 353 -6.00 13.11 -9.41
C ASP A 353 -5.96 14.53 -8.79
N GLY A 354 -5.22 14.67 -7.68
CA GLY A 354 -5.12 15.89 -6.89
C GLY A 354 -6.30 16.17 -5.96
N GLU A 355 -7.29 15.28 -5.89
CA GLU A 355 -8.50 15.41 -5.07
C GLU A 355 -8.34 14.82 -3.67
N GLU A 356 -9.42 14.91 -2.88
CA GLU A 356 -9.50 14.43 -1.50
C GLU A 356 -10.32 13.14 -1.42
N LEU A 357 -9.70 12.06 -0.92
CA LEU A 357 -10.37 10.85 -0.49
C LEU A 357 -10.80 11.02 0.97
N ASP A 358 -12.11 11.18 1.17
CA ASP A 358 -12.70 11.29 2.50
C ASP A 358 -13.02 9.89 3.08
N LEU A 359 -12.45 9.56 4.24
CA LEU A 359 -12.53 8.19 4.79
C LEU A 359 -13.78 7.90 5.62
N ASP A 360 -14.76 8.82 5.64
CA ASP A 360 -15.97 8.79 6.46
C ASP A 360 -15.69 8.71 7.98
N SER A 361 -16.71 8.96 8.81
CA SER A 361 -16.51 9.04 10.26
C SER A 361 -16.26 7.69 10.92
N THR A 362 -16.48 6.54 10.27
CA THR A 362 -16.45 5.22 10.93
C THR A 362 -15.99 4.11 9.98
N GLY A 363 -14.82 3.52 10.23
CA GLY A 363 -14.38 2.33 9.50
C GLY A 363 -12.87 2.22 9.36
N THR A 364 -12.42 1.15 8.71
CA THR A 364 -11.00 0.93 8.44
C THR A 364 -10.74 0.92 6.94
N ILE A 365 -9.82 1.77 6.48
CA ILE A 365 -9.20 1.60 5.17
C ILE A 365 -7.85 0.92 5.35
N ALA A 366 -7.65 -0.19 4.65
CA ALA A 366 -6.43 -0.96 4.71
C ALA A 366 -5.71 -1.02 3.36
N LEU A 367 -4.42 -0.72 3.33
CA LEU A 367 -3.58 -0.99 2.17
C LEU A 367 -3.18 -2.48 2.15
N ARG A 368 -3.49 -3.16 1.05
CA ARG A 368 -3.27 -4.59 0.81
C ARG A 368 -2.31 -4.78 -0.36
N ASN A 369 -1.08 -4.26 -0.21
CA ASN A 369 -0.09 -4.05 -1.30
C ASN A 369 -0.51 -3.03 -2.36
N GLY A 370 -1.56 -2.25 -2.10
CA GLY A 370 -2.00 -1.18 -3.00
C GLY A 370 -1.12 0.06 -2.95
N THR A 371 -1.21 0.86 -4.00
CA THR A 371 -0.61 2.19 -4.13
C THR A 371 -1.71 3.25 -4.08
N ILE A 372 -1.48 4.34 -3.34
CA ILE A 372 -2.26 5.57 -3.45
C ILE A 372 -1.31 6.67 -3.91
N ARG A 373 -1.73 7.51 -4.86
CA ARG A 373 -0.90 8.60 -5.38
C ARG A 373 -1.66 9.89 -5.65
N ASN A 374 -0.94 11.01 -5.67
CA ASN A 374 -1.38 12.30 -6.19
C ASN A 374 -2.68 12.83 -5.57
N GLY A 375 -2.69 13.20 -4.29
CA GLY A 375 -3.88 13.82 -3.66
C GLY A 375 -3.88 13.80 -2.13
N THR A 376 -5.04 14.04 -1.54
CA THR A 376 -5.24 14.15 -0.08
C THR A 376 -6.10 13.01 0.45
N ILE A 377 -5.79 12.46 1.62
CA ILE A 377 -6.60 11.50 2.36
C ILE A 377 -7.01 12.12 3.68
N THR A 378 -8.30 12.24 3.97
CA THR A 378 -8.78 12.79 5.24
C THR A 378 -9.29 11.68 6.15
N VAL A 379 -8.67 11.55 7.33
CA VAL A 379 -8.96 10.52 8.32
C VAL A 379 -9.66 11.16 9.53
N TYR A 380 -10.93 10.84 9.74
CA TYR A 380 -11.69 11.30 10.91
C TYR A 380 -11.30 10.54 12.19
N PRO A 381 -11.59 11.08 13.39
CA PRO A 381 -11.12 10.52 14.66
C PRO A 381 -11.48 9.05 14.95
N ASP A 382 -12.64 8.58 14.47
CA ASP A 382 -13.10 7.20 14.66
C ASP A 382 -12.83 6.31 13.41
N ALA A 383 -12.14 6.85 12.40
CA ALA A 383 -11.64 6.11 11.25
C ALA A 383 -10.19 5.66 11.47
N THR A 384 -9.77 4.61 10.78
CA THR A 384 -8.38 4.15 10.84
C THR A 384 -7.86 3.87 9.43
N LEU A 385 -6.76 4.53 9.06
CA LEU A 385 -5.95 4.15 7.91
C LEU A 385 -4.84 3.20 8.37
N THR A 386 -4.78 2.00 7.81
CA THR A 386 -3.86 0.94 8.23
C THR A 386 -3.35 0.08 7.07
N PHE A 387 -2.55 -0.94 7.36
CA PHE A 387 -2.14 -1.97 6.40
C PHE A 387 -2.84 -3.28 6.73
N ASP A 388 -3.25 -4.04 5.71
CA ASP A 388 -3.95 -5.31 5.92
C ASP A 388 -2.98 -6.38 6.47
N PRO A 389 -3.20 -6.88 7.71
CA PRO A 389 -2.29 -7.83 8.32
C PRO A 389 -2.21 -9.18 7.60
N ALA A 390 -3.21 -9.52 6.79
CA ALA A 390 -3.31 -10.84 6.16
C ALA A 390 -2.49 -11.00 4.87
N PHE A 391 -1.99 -9.91 4.26
CA PHE A 391 -1.45 -9.95 2.88
C PHE A 391 -0.10 -9.23 2.71
N GLY A 392 0.83 -9.43 3.65
CA GLY A 392 2.20 -8.94 3.51
C GLY A 392 2.42 -7.49 3.94
N MET A 393 1.38 -6.83 4.48
CA MET A 393 1.40 -5.56 5.24
C MET A 393 2.26 -4.44 4.62
N ARG A 394 2.32 -4.36 3.28
CA ARG A 394 2.93 -3.24 2.56
C ARG A 394 1.85 -2.39 1.92
N GLY A 395 2.17 -1.12 1.73
CA GLY A 395 1.43 -0.21 0.87
C GLY A 395 2.33 0.94 0.46
N TYR A 396 1.93 1.59 -0.62
CA TYR A 396 2.77 2.58 -1.29
C TYR A 396 2.04 3.92 -1.34
N PHE A 397 2.69 4.99 -0.89
CA PHE A 397 2.26 6.36 -1.16
C PHE A 397 3.20 6.99 -2.17
N LYS A 398 2.71 7.46 -3.31
CA LYS A 398 3.55 8.03 -4.38
C LYS A 398 3.04 9.37 -4.87
N ASP A 399 3.89 10.11 -5.58
CA ASP A 399 3.51 11.35 -6.28
C ASP A 399 2.77 12.37 -5.40
N GLN A 400 3.29 12.66 -4.20
CA GLN A 400 2.73 13.64 -3.25
C GLN A 400 1.34 13.28 -2.70
N VAL A 401 1.31 12.35 -1.75
CA VAL A 401 0.11 12.10 -0.93
C VAL A 401 0.15 12.97 0.33
N THR A 402 -0.96 13.64 0.64
CA THR A 402 -1.18 14.31 1.93
C THR A 402 -2.16 13.50 2.78
N ILE A 403 -1.85 13.23 4.05
CA ILE A 403 -2.77 12.57 4.99
C ILE A 403 -3.19 13.57 6.07
N ASN A 404 -4.47 13.93 6.09
CA ASN A 404 -5.11 14.76 7.11
C ASN A 404 -5.73 13.89 8.21
N GLY A 405 -4.89 13.43 9.14
CA GLY A 405 -5.30 12.65 10.30
C GLY A 405 -4.26 11.60 10.68
N ASP A 406 -4.65 10.67 11.54
CA ASP A 406 -3.73 9.70 12.14
C ASP A 406 -3.48 8.51 11.20
N LEU A 407 -2.21 8.14 11.03
CA LEU A 407 -1.77 6.95 10.31
C LEU A 407 -1.13 5.97 11.30
N ALA A 408 -1.79 4.82 11.49
CA ALA A 408 -1.30 3.75 12.34
C ALA A 408 -0.72 2.61 11.49
N ILE A 409 0.59 2.42 11.60
CA ILE A 409 1.32 1.39 10.87
C ILE A 409 1.54 0.19 11.80
N SER A 410 0.76 -0.86 11.58
CA SER A 410 0.94 -2.16 12.21
C SER A 410 1.17 -3.19 11.11
N GLY A 411 2.38 -3.75 11.04
CA GLY A 411 2.63 -4.94 10.24
C GLY A 411 4.00 -5.06 9.58
N HIS A 412 4.35 -4.18 8.64
CA HIS A 412 5.61 -4.24 7.89
C HIS A 412 5.97 -2.84 7.35
N THR A 413 6.78 -2.79 6.28
CA THR A 413 7.27 -1.59 5.64
C THR A 413 6.18 -0.81 4.90
N LEU A 414 5.95 0.44 5.32
CA LEU A 414 5.36 1.47 4.46
C LEU A 414 6.45 1.98 3.51
N GLU A 415 6.13 2.06 2.22
CA GLU A 415 6.94 2.76 1.22
C GLU A 415 6.27 4.07 0.80
N ALA A 416 6.98 5.18 0.93
CA ALA A 416 6.41 6.49 0.66
C ALA A 416 7.38 7.40 -0.10
N GLN A 417 6.84 8.17 -1.05
CA GLN A 417 7.49 9.22 -1.82
C GLN A 417 6.74 10.54 -1.61
N GLN A 418 7.43 11.53 -1.03
CA GLN A 418 6.89 12.88 -0.78
C GLN A 418 5.57 12.90 0.03
N LEU A 419 5.50 12.08 1.09
CA LEU A 419 4.32 11.96 1.96
C LEU A 419 4.20 13.14 2.94
N VAL A 420 3.13 13.93 2.84
CA VAL A 420 2.80 14.98 3.80
C VAL A 420 1.82 14.43 4.85
N MET A 421 2.00 14.74 6.13
CA MET A 421 1.14 14.23 7.22
C MET A 421 0.70 15.33 8.19
N ASN A 422 -0.61 15.53 8.32
CA ASN A 422 -1.24 16.46 9.24
C ASN A 422 -1.94 15.71 10.40
N GLY A 423 -1.22 14.81 11.06
CA GLY A 423 -1.73 14.00 12.19
C GLY A 423 -0.67 13.08 12.78
N ASN A 424 -1.06 12.16 13.66
CA ASN A 424 -0.11 11.29 14.34
C ASN A 424 0.39 10.17 13.42
N LEU A 425 1.71 9.97 13.36
CA LEU A 425 2.33 8.79 12.77
C LEU A 425 2.76 7.86 13.89
N SER A 426 2.04 6.75 14.08
CA SER A 426 2.40 5.73 15.07
C SER A 426 2.79 4.43 14.40
N THR A 427 3.94 3.88 14.78
CA THR A 427 4.35 2.52 14.41
C THR A 427 4.30 1.62 15.63
N GLU A 428 3.69 0.44 15.50
CA GLU A 428 3.64 -0.57 16.56
C GLU A 428 4.44 -1.83 16.20
N THR A 429 5.51 -1.73 15.41
CA THR A 429 6.21 -2.92 14.88
C THR A 429 7.72 -2.92 15.03
N ASP A 430 8.28 -4.14 15.06
CA ASP A 430 9.71 -4.46 14.97
C ASP A 430 10.38 -4.11 13.61
N TYR A 431 9.68 -3.45 12.68
CA TYR A 431 10.19 -3.11 11.33
C TYR A 431 10.12 -1.60 11.07
N PRO A 432 11.12 -1.02 10.37
CA PRO A 432 11.15 0.41 10.10
C PRO A 432 10.17 0.79 9.00
N ILE A 433 9.65 2.01 9.07
CA ILE A 433 9.06 2.70 7.91
C ILE A 433 10.18 2.92 6.91
N GLN A 434 10.01 2.50 5.65
CA GLN A 434 11.03 2.75 4.62
C GLN A 434 10.53 3.83 3.68
N PHE A 435 11.13 5.01 3.71
CA PHE A 435 10.90 5.98 2.65
C PHE A 435 11.90 5.66 1.53
N ARG A 436 11.41 5.50 0.30
CA ARG A 436 12.20 5.00 -0.83
C ARG A 436 12.10 5.92 -2.05
N GLY A 437 13.25 6.26 -2.62
CA GLY A 437 13.34 6.60 -4.04
C GLY A 437 13.55 8.05 -4.47
N TYR A 438 13.42 9.10 -3.64
CA TYR A 438 13.68 10.52 -4.01
C TYR A 438 13.89 11.40 -2.76
N ASP A 439 14.03 12.73 -2.92
CA ASP A 439 13.88 13.66 -1.79
C ASP A 439 12.54 13.40 -1.09
N MET A 440 12.62 13.22 0.22
CA MET A 440 11.51 12.85 1.10
C MET A 440 11.22 14.02 2.02
N SER A 441 9.96 14.25 2.35
CA SER A 441 9.58 15.27 3.32
C SER A 441 8.48 14.74 4.21
N LEU A 442 8.64 14.79 5.52
CA LEU A 442 7.53 14.80 6.46
C LEU A 442 7.20 16.27 6.76
N GLY A 443 6.00 16.71 6.38
CA GLY A 443 5.51 18.05 6.67
C GLY A 443 4.12 17.99 7.31
N GLY A 444 3.64 19.13 7.80
CA GLY A 444 2.37 19.22 8.54
C GLY A 444 2.56 19.23 10.05
N SER A 445 1.47 19.14 10.81
CA SER A 445 1.47 19.13 12.28
C SER A 445 1.62 17.72 12.87
N ALA A 446 2.50 16.92 12.30
CA ALA A 446 2.61 15.50 12.64
C ALA A 446 3.27 15.26 14.01
N ASN A 447 2.70 14.38 14.82
CA ASN A 447 3.44 13.77 15.95
C ASN A 447 3.89 12.37 15.54
N VAL A 448 5.21 12.18 15.46
CA VAL A 448 5.82 10.89 15.15
C VAL A 448 6.17 10.18 16.46
N SER A 449 5.59 9.00 16.68
CA SER A 449 5.85 8.17 17.85
C SER A 449 6.16 6.74 17.42
N PHE A 450 7.34 6.26 17.80
CA PHE A 450 7.72 4.86 17.65
C PHE A 450 7.36 4.11 18.94
N VAL A 451 6.37 3.21 18.87
CA VAL A 451 5.94 2.38 20.00
C VAL A 451 6.56 1.00 19.86
N ARG A 452 7.36 0.61 20.85
CA ARG A 452 8.06 -0.69 20.87
C ARG A 452 7.09 -1.87 20.91
N SER A 453 7.23 -2.82 20.00
CA SER A 453 6.56 -4.13 20.04
C SER A 453 7.49 -5.30 20.41
N GLY A 454 8.82 -5.12 20.48
CA GLY A 454 9.74 -6.25 20.68
C GLY A 454 11.18 -5.94 21.09
N ILE A 455 12.03 -6.97 21.11
CA ILE A 455 13.43 -6.93 21.64
C ILE A 455 14.45 -6.42 20.60
N TRP A 456 14.04 -6.19 19.35
CA TRP A 456 14.96 -5.94 18.22
C TRP A 456 15.11 -4.46 17.82
N THR A 457 16.25 -4.14 17.22
CA THR A 457 16.84 -2.79 17.03
C THR A 457 16.37 -2.05 15.76
N TYR A 458 15.18 -2.34 15.25
CA TYR A 458 14.75 -1.90 13.92
C TYR A 458 13.57 -0.92 13.91
N ASP A 459 13.07 -0.51 15.07
CA ASP A 459 12.03 0.51 15.19
C ASP A 459 12.59 1.86 14.68
N GLY A 460 11.87 2.53 13.77
CA GLY A 460 12.25 3.85 13.28
C GLY A 460 11.94 4.11 11.81
N ILE A 461 12.64 5.10 11.25
CA ILE A 461 12.51 5.56 9.87
C ILE A 461 13.80 5.23 9.12
N ASN A 462 13.70 4.58 7.97
CA ASN A 462 14.81 4.36 7.07
C ASN A 462 14.57 5.05 5.72
N ALA A 463 15.26 6.15 5.51
CA ALA A 463 15.34 6.92 4.28
C ALA A 463 16.64 6.66 3.50
N ARG A 464 17.37 5.58 3.84
CA ARG A 464 18.55 5.10 3.08
C ARG A 464 18.12 4.02 2.11
N ASP A 465 17.74 4.43 0.92
CA ASP A 465 17.50 3.53 -0.19
C ASP A 465 18.72 3.59 -1.12
N GLY A 466 19.51 2.52 -1.16
CA GLY A 466 20.68 2.41 -2.04
C GLY A 466 20.39 2.57 -3.53
N GLU A 467 19.11 2.69 -3.93
CA GLU A 467 18.68 3.03 -5.29
C GLU A 467 18.83 4.53 -5.61
N SER A 468 19.00 5.42 -4.62
CA SER A 468 19.18 6.88 -4.84
C SER A 468 20.18 7.51 -3.87
N PRO A 469 21.49 7.30 -4.08
CA PRO A 469 22.53 7.88 -3.24
C PRO A 469 22.45 9.41 -3.18
N GLY A 470 22.39 9.96 -1.97
CA GLY A 470 22.38 11.41 -1.74
C GLY A 470 20.99 12.05 -1.57
N ALA A 471 19.91 11.26 -1.57
CA ALA A 471 18.56 11.76 -1.28
C ALA A 471 18.48 12.49 0.08
N THR A 472 17.66 13.54 0.15
CA THR A 472 17.44 14.32 1.37
C THR A 472 16.15 13.89 2.07
N PHE A 473 16.22 13.66 3.38
CA PHE A 473 15.05 13.53 4.25
C PHE A 473 14.77 14.87 4.96
N ALA A 474 13.70 15.56 4.55
CA ALA A 474 13.25 16.81 5.13
C ALA A 474 12.18 16.58 6.20
N VAL A 475 12.24 17.34 7.29
CA VAL A 475 11.23 17.38 8.35
C VAL A 475 10.81 18.82 8.54
N GLY A 476 9.51 19.09 8.36
CA GLY A 476 8.91 20.40 8.49
C GLY A 476 8.89 20.94 9.94
N PRO A 477 8.63 22.24 10.11
CA PRO A 477 8.79 22.95 11.37
C PRO A 477 7.78 22.54 12.46
N ASP A 478 6.61 22.05 12.06
CA ASP A 478 5.54 21.65 12.98
C ASP A 478 5.54 20.14 13.29
N VAL A 479 6.54 19.40 12.80
CA VAL A 479 6.69 17.97 13.07
C VAL A 479 7.39 17.76 14.40
N VAL A 480 6.78 16.97 15.27
CA VAL A 480 7.36 16.59 16.57
C VAL A 480 7.66 15.11 16.58
N PHE A 481 8.94 14.76 16.70
CA PHE A 481 9.36 13.41 17.05
C PHE A 481 9.34 13.30 18.57
N ASN A 482 8.37 12.55 19.10
CA ASN A 482 8.29 12.26 20.53
C ASN A 482 8.40 10.76 20.73
N THR A 483 9.63 10.27 20.74
CA THR A 483 9.91 8.84 20.65
C THR A 483 10.80 8.44 21.83
N PRO A 484 10.45 7.35 22.55
CA PRO A 484 11.34 6.77 23.55
C PRO A 484 12.40 5.84 22.94
N TYR A 485 12.19 5.42 21.68
CA TYR A 485 13.04 4.52 20.92
C TYR A 485 13.02 4.94 19.45
N GLY A 486 14.09 4.63 18.71
CA GLY A 486 14.02 4.54 17.26
C GLY A 486 15.19 5.18 16.55
N ILE A 487 15.46 4.68 15.35
CA ILE A 487 16.55 5.17 14.52
C ILE A 487 15.96 5.86 13.29
N VAL A 488 16.29 7.14 13.09
CA VAL A 488 16.04 7.83 11.83
C VAL A 488 17.32 7.77 11.00
N ARG A 489 17.27 7.05 9.89
CA ARG A 489 18.40 6.88 8.97
C ARG A 489 18.18 7.66 7.69
N ALA A 490 19.17 8.46 7.26
CA ALA A 490 19.14 9.13 5.96
C ALA A 490 20.55 9.28 5.37
N ASP A 491 20.64 9.62 4.08
CA ASP A 491 21.90 10.04 3.45
C ASP A 491 22.18 11.50 3.81
N ASN A 492 21.24 12.39 3.46
CA ASN A 492 21.17 13.79 3.88
C ASN A 492 19.88 14.03 4.67
N MET A 493 19.90 14.96 5.62
CA MET A 493 18.72 15.31 6.42
C MET A 493 18.60 16.81 6.63
N VAL A 494 17.40 17.36 6.46
CA VAL A 494 17.04 18.74 6.82
C VAL A 494 15.95 18.68 7.88
N PHE A 495 16.18 19.29 9.04
CA PHE A 495 15.30 19.19 10.19
C PHE A 495 14.87 20.57 10.69
N GLU A 496 13.61 20.93 10.50
CA GLU A 496 13.05 22.20 10.94
C GLU A 496 12.20 22.07 12.22
N GLY A 497 11.80 20.84 12.57
CA GLY A 497 10.84 20.54 13.64
C GLY A 497 11.43 20.44 15.05
N VAL A 498 10.79 19.62 15.89
CA VAL A 498 11.24 19.35 17.26
C VAL A 498 11.51 17.85 17.43
N PHE A 499 12.75 17.48 17.73
CA PHE A 499 13.14 16.11 18.04
C PHE A 499 13.33 15.97 19.54
N LEU A 500 12.46 15.19 20.17
CA LEU A 500 12.46 14.90 21.60
C LEU A 500 12.75 13.41 21.82
N ALA A 501 13.94 13.10 22.33
CA ALA A 501 14.21 11.78 22.87
C ALA A 501 13.57 11.69 24.27
N ALA A 502 12.41 11.04 24.37
CA ALA A 502 11.61 10.96 25.59
C ALA A 502 12.02 9.79 26.51
N GLU A 503 11.74 9.90 27.80
CA GLU A 503 12.06 8.87 28.79
C GLU A 503 11.13 7.66 28.78
N ARG A 504 11.71 6.47 29.06
CA ARG A 504 11.02 5.37 29.73
C ARG A 504 11.95 4.56 30.68
N PRO A 505 11.39 3.93 31.71
CA PRO A 505 12.14 3.27 32.78
C PRO A 505 12.74 1.90 32.43
N ASP A 506 12.49 1.32 31.26
CA ASP A 506 13.11 0.07 30.83
C ASP A 506 14.47 0.32 30.16
N ARG A 507 15.53 -0.25 30.76
CA ARG A 507 16.91 -0.09 30.31
C ARG A 507 17.03 -0.53 28.85
N TYR A 508 17.79 0.22 28.04
CA TYR A 508 18.26 -0.07 26.67
C TYR A 508 17.58 0.61 25.47
N GLY A 509 16.77 1.67 25.66
CA GLY A 509 16.31 2.50 24.53
C GLY A 509 17.32 3.53 24.05
N GLN A 510 17.67 3.50 22.76
CA GLN A 510 18.41 4.55 22.07
C GLN A 510 17.53 5.19 21.01
N CYS A 511 17.44 6.53 21.04
CA CYS A 511 16.95 7.35 19.93
C CYS A 511 18.18 7.79 19.13
N GLN A 512 18.20 7.56 17.83
CA GLN A 512 19.37 7.88 17.02
C GLN A 512 18.98 8.62 15.75
N LEU A 513 19.68 9.72 15.48
CA LEU A 513 19.79 10.30 14.14
C LEU A 513 21.06 9.74 13.51
N ASP A 514 20.90 8.95 12.47
CA ASP A 514 21.98 8.30 11.73
C ASP A 514 21.97 8.87 10.30
N VAL A 515 22.77 9.89 10.07
CA VAL A 515 22.89 10.57 8.77
C VAL A 515 24.24 10.21 8.17
N ILE A 516 24.29 9.82 6.89
CA ILE A 516 25.58 9.42 6.29
C ILE A 516 26.45 10.63 6.02
N ASP A 517 25.89 11.68 5.43
CA ASP A 517 26.62 12.85 4.98
C ASP A 517 26.28 14.06 5.85
N THR A 518 25.26 14.85 5.48
CA THR A 518 24.98 16.11 6.14
C THR A 518 23.63 16.12 6.86
N LEU A 519 23.65 16.43 8.16
CA LEU A 519 22.47 16.81 8.94
C LEU A 519 22.42 18.35 9.06
N THR A 520 21.37 18.96 8.53
CA THR A 520 21.09 20.39 8.68
C THR A 520 19.94 20.60 9.66
N ASN A 521 20.21 21.20 10.81
CA ASN A 521 19.22 21.46 11.86
C ASN A 521 18.83 22.94 11.90
N TYR A 522 17.57 23.26 11.57
CA TYR A 522 16.92 24.55 11.82
C TYR A 522 16.05 24.53 13.08
N GLY A 523 15.65 23.34 13.52
CA GLY A 523 14.73 23.12 14.64
C GLY A 523 15.40 22.94 16.00
N THR A 524 14.70 22.24 16.89
CA THR A 524 15.23 21.87 18.22
C THR A 524 15.48 20.38 18.29
N ILE A 525 16.72 19.98 18.53
CA ILE A 525 17.07 18.61 18.84
C ILE A 525 17.43 18.52 20.32
N ARG A 526 16.63 17.78 21.09
CA ARG A 526 16.71 17.78 22.54
C ARG A 526 16.57 16.39 23.14
N GLU A 527 17.48 16.10 24.05
CA GLU A 527 17.39 14.96 24.94
C GLU A 527 16.59 15.33 26.19
N ILE A 528 15.48 14.62 26.48
CA ILE A 528 14.70 14.84 27.70
C ILE A 528 15.34 14.02 28.84
N ARG A 529 15.72 14.72 29.93
CA ARG A 529 16.54 14.18 31.04
C ARG A 529 15.84 14.16 32.40
N THR A 530 14.52 14.01 32.45
CA THR A 530 13.83 13.71 33.70
C THR A 530 14.09 12.23 34.13
N GLY A 531 13.79 11.84 35.37
CA GLY A 531 13.85 10.44 35.81
C GLY A 531 15.24 9.80 36.05
N GLU A 532 15.24 8.51 36.43
CA GLU A 532 16.46 7.72 36.74
C GLU A 532 17.14 7.09 35.51
N ASN A 533 16.44 7.03 34.37
CA ASN A 533 16.92 6.49 33.09
C ASN A 533 16.59 7.52 31.98
N PRO A 534 17.40 8.58 31.81
CA PRO A 534 17.17 9.55 30.74
C PRO A 534 17.18 8.85 29.38
N GLY A 535 16.32 9.30 28.45
CA GLY A 535 16.36 8.82 27.07
C GLY A 535 17.76 9.05 26.50
N MET A 536 18.34 8.05 25.82
CA MET A 536 19.67 8.21 25.20
C MET A 536 19.50 8.68 23.76
N MET A 537 19.88 9.92 23.47
CA MET A 537 20.00 10.40 22.10
C MET A 537 21.41 10.12 21.54
N LEU A 538 21.52 9.78 20.25
CA LEU A 538 22.80 9.74 19.54
C LEU A 538 22.64 10.44 18.19
N ILE A 539 23.56 11.35 17.86
CA ILE A 539 23.59 12.04 16.57
C ILE A 539 24.87 11.61 15.85
N ASN A 540 24.71 10.97 14.70
CA ASN A 540 25.80 10.55 13.83
C ASN A 540 25.63 11.22 12.46
N ALA A 541 26.68 11.89 11.98
CA ALA A 541 26.76 12.50 10.64
C ALA A 541 28.23 12.68 10.23
N GLN A 542 28.53 12.88 8.95
CA GLN A 542 29.84 13.45 8.58
C GLN A 542 29.87 14.92 8.99
N THR A 543 28.86 15.68 8.58
CA THR A 543 28.73 17.10 8.88
C THR A 543 27.40 17.37 9.56
N LEU A 544 27.43 18.12 10.67
CA LEU A 544 26.23 18.70 11.27
C LEU A 544 26.29 20.22 11.13
N ILE A 545 25.34 20.80 10.40
CA ILE A 545 25.15 22.25 10.27
C ILE A 545 23.96 22.64 11.14
N ASN A 546 24.19 23.49 12.14
CA ASN A 546 23.18 23.84 13.13
C ASN A 546 22.83 25.34 13.08
N TYR A 547 21.64 25.64 12.58
CA TYR A 547 20.96 26.93 12.66
C TYR A 547 20.03 27.01 13.89
N GLY A 548 19.57 25.84 14.38
CA GLY A 548 18.64 25.72 15.50
C GLY A 548 19.31 25.49 16.86
N THR A 549 18.66 24.72 17.73
CA THR A 549 19.16 24.39 19.08
C THR A 549 19.52 22.92 19.20
N LEU A 550 20.73 22.63 19.71
CA LEU A 550 21.18 21.30 20.11
C LEU A 550 21.24 21.23 21.64
N ASP A 551 20.31 20.54 22.27
CA ASP A 551 20.30 20.25 23.71
C ASP A 551 20.54 18.76 23.95
N VAL A 552 21.77 18.33 23.65
CA VAL A 552 22.22 16.93 23.72
C VAL A 552 23.62 16.91 24.34
N GLU A 553 23.91 15.91 25.17
CA GLU A 553 25.24 15.80 25.77
C GLU A 553 26.33 15.64 24.71
N SER A 554 27.45 16.36 24.86
CA SER A 554 28.49 16.43 23.83
C SER A 554 29.01 15.07 23.35
N HIS A 555 29.17 14.09 24.25
CA HIS A 555 29.67 12.76 23.87
C HIS A 555 28.65 11.92 23.07
N ARG A 556 27.42 12.41 22.90
CA ARG A 556 26.37 11.82 22.06
C ARG A 556 26.30 12.46 20.67
N ILE A 557 27.16 13.45 20.38
CA ILE A 557 27.28 14.07 19.07
C ILE A 557 28.55 13.50 18.42
N THR A 558 28.38 12.50 17.56
CA THR A 558 29.48 11.81 16.87
C THR A 558 29.53 12.26 15.42
N VAL A 559 30.11 13.44 15.20
CA VAL A 559 30.27 14.03 13.85
C VAL A 559 31.73 14.22 13.48
N ALA A 560 32.04 14.26 12.18
CA ALA A 560 33.38 14.64 11.74
C ALA A 560 33.58 16.16 11.85
N SER A 561 32.54 16.91 11.50
CA SER A 561 32.48 18.37 11.62
C SER A 561 31.15 18.84 12.19
N LEU A 562 31.20 19.74 13.18
CA LEU A 562 30.06 20.52 13.65
C LEU A 562 30.24 21.98 13.25
N ILE A 563 29.26 22.53 12.53
CA ILE A 563 29.23 23.93 12.11
C ILE A 563 28.02 24.60 12.74
N LEU A 564 28.23 25.66 13.52
CA LEU A 564 27.14 26.54 13.93
C LEU A 564 26.89 27.58 12.85
N ALA A 565 25.66 27.70 12.37
CA ALA A 565 25.26 28.67 11.35
C ALA A 565 24.25 29.67 11.95
N GLY A 566 24.59 30.21 13.13
CA GLY A 566 23.73 31.06 13.95
C GLY A 566 22.98 30.30 15.06
N GLY A 567 23.08 28.97 15.08
CA GLY A 567 22.44 28.13 16.10
C GLY A 567 23.17 28.09 17.45
N SER A 568 22.66 27.26 18.35
CA SER A 568 23.21 27.09 19.70
C SER A 568 23.39 25.62 20.12
N VAL A 569 24.35 25.38 21.01
CA VAL A 569 24.51 24.14 21.79
C VAL A 569 24.21 24.46 23.25
N ALA A 570 23.26 23.74 23.86
CA ALA A 570 22.91 23.92 25.26
C ALA A 570 23.92 23.19 26.17
N GLY A 571 24.73 23.95 26.90
CA GLY A 571 25.74 23.43 27.83
C GLY A 571 27.13 23.23 27.21
N ASP A 572 27.90 22.33 27.82
CA ASP A 572 29.29 22.08 27.44
C ASP A 572 29.40 21.31 26.12
N TYR A 573 30.40 21.66 25.31
CA TYR A 573 30.76 20.96 24.08
C TYR A 573 32.25 20.64 24.03
N THR A 574 32.58 19.37 23.77
CA THR A 574 33.94 18.89 23.55
C THR A 574 34.12 18.51 22.08
N VAL A 575 35.03 19.20 21.40
CA VAL A 575 35.52 18.79 20.08
C VAL A 575 36.47 17.62 20.27
N ALA A 576 36.07 16.43 19.80
CA ALA A 576 36.87 15.22 19.95
C ALA A 576 38.17 15.26 19.13
N ASP A 577 39.09 14.35 19.44
CA ASP A 577 40.40 14.25 18.78
C ASP A 577 40.25 14.11 17.25
N GLY A 578 41.01 14.92 16.52
CA GLY A 578 41.00 14.98 15.06
C GLY A 578 39.70 15.51 14.42
N LYS A 579 38.76 16.06 15.20
CA LYS A 579 37.48 16.60 14.70
C LYS A 579 37.52 18.11 14.51
N THR A 580 36.59 18.62 13.71
CA THR A 580 36.49 20.06 13.44
C THR A 580 35.22 20.63 14.05
N PHE A 581 35.33 21.83 14.62
CA PHE A 581 34.21 22.66 15.02
C PHE A 581 34.35 24.03 14.35
N GLY A 582 33.28 24.60 13.83
CA GLY A 582 33.36 25.93 13.24
C GLY A 582 32.04 26.67 13.15
N GLY A 583 32.07 27.81 12.45
CA GLY A 583 30.88 28.62 12.25
C GLY A 583 30.63 29.65 13.36
N SER A 584 29.48 30.30 13.29
CA SER A 584 29.03 31.33 14.24
C SER A 584 27.86 30.86 15.07
N GLY A 585 27.81 31.24 16.34
CA GLY A 585 26.73 30.83 17.23
C GLY A 585 27.09 30.90 18.71
N THR A 586 26.34 30.16 19.51
CA THR A 586 26.49 30.16 20.97
C THR A 586 26.65 28.76 21.53
N ILE A 587 27.61 28.58 22.41
CA ILE A 587 27.75 27.40 23.26
C ILE A 587 27.37 27.83 24.68
N GLY A 588 26.34 27.21 25.24
CA GLY A 588 25.80 27.61 26.54
C GLY A 588 26.74 27.33 27.72
N GLY A 589 27.80 26.55 27.53
CA GLY A 589 28.79 26.19 28.54
C GLY A 589 30.23 26.32 28.04
N THR A 590 31.05 25.34 28.39
CA THR A 590 32.49 25.25 28.06
C THR A 590 32.71 24.62 26.69
N LEU A 591 33.47 25.29 25.83
CA LEU A 591 34.05 24.69 24.62
C LEU A 591 35.42 24.10 24.94
N THR A 592 35.58 22.78 24.82
CA THR A 592 36.87 22.09 25.01
C THR A 592 37.36 21.53 23.69
N ALA A 593 38.54 21.94 23.24
CA ALA A 593 39.22 21.42 22.05
C ALA A 593 40.23 20.35 22.47
N ARG A 594 40.01 19.09 22.11
CA ARG A 594 40.96 18.01 22.39
C ARG A 594 42.21 18.10 21.50
N PRO A 595 43.31 17.40 21.82
CA PRO A 595 44.46 17.30 20.92
C PRO A 595 44.02 16.93 19.49
N GLY A 596 44.64 17.49 18.47
CA GLY A 596 44.34 17.21 17.07
C GLY A 596 43.03 17.83 16.55
N SER A 597 42.19 18.42 17.41
CA SER A 597 40.97 19.12 16.97
C SER A 597 41.28 20.48 16.33
N VAL A 598 40.38 20.93 15.45
CA VAL A 598 40.44 22.24 14.79
C VAL A 598 39.18 23.04 15.13
N ILE A 599 39.35 24.27 15.58
CA ILE A 599 38.28 25.24 15.75
C ILE A 599 38.46 26.38 14.74
N SER A 600 37.41 26.71 13.99
CA SER A 600 37.40 27.82 13.02
C SER A 600 36.11 28.65 13.20
N PRO A 601 36.12 29.71 14.02
CA PRO A 601 34.96 30.58 14.16
C PRO A 601 34.52 31.16 12.82
N GLY A 602 33.21 31.35 12.65
CA GLY A 602 32.62 31.95 11.45
C GLY A 602 32.55 31.04 10.22
N SER A 603 31.96 31.59 9.15
CA SER A 603 32.34 31.25 7.77
C SER A 603 33.51 32.12 7.30
N SER A 604 34.16 32.77 8.28
CA SER A 604 35.25 33.72 8.19
C SER A 604 34.92 34.97 7.34
N PRO A 605 34.78 36.16 7.96
CA PRO A 605 34.84 36.44 9.40
C PRO A 605 33.52 36.11 10.13
N GLY A 606 33.58 35.68 11.40
CA GLY A 606 32.41 35.40 12.23
C GLY A 606 32.68 35.26 13.72
N HIS A 607 31.60 35.27 14.51
CA HIS A 607 31.67 35.32 15.98
C HIS A 607 31.18 34.04 16.62
N LEU A 608 31.90 33.56 17.63
CA LEU A 608 31.50 32.43 18.45
C LEU A 608 31.47 32.86 19.92
N SER A 609 30.36 32.59 20.61
CA SER A 609 30.16 32.93 22.03
C SER A 609 30.09 31.68 22.90
N MET A 610 30.72 31.73 24.08
CA MET A 610 30.75 30.62 25.04
C MET A 610 30.97 31.12 26.46
N GLN A 611 30.66 30.29 27.47
CA GLN A 611 31.02 30.63 28.85
C GLN A 611 32.53 30.50 29.07
N ASN A 612 33.08 29.32 28.76
CA ASN A 612 34.50 29.03 28.95
C ASN A 612 35.11 28.45 27.68
N LEU A 613 36.41 28.66 27.49
CA LEU A 613 37.18 28.09 26.40
C LEU A 613 38.38 27.32 26.97
N VAL A 614 38.56 26.08 26.55
CA VAL A 614 39.72 25.25 26.90
C VAL A 614 40.32 24.69 25.63
N LEU A 615 41.54 25.11 25.31
CA LEU A 615 42.32 24.56 24.20
C LEU A 615 43.38 23.63 24.75
N ASP A 616 43.28 22.32 24.49
CA ASP A 616 44.33 21.37 24.88
C ASP A 616 45.57 21.54 24.00
N PRO A 617 46.78 21.14 24.45
CA PRO A 617 47.95 21.05 23.59
C PRO A 617 47.67 20.26 22.31
N LEU A 618 48.24 20.70 21.18
CA LEU A 618 48.02 20.14 19.84
C LEU A 618 46.62 20.36 19.23
N SER A 619 45.71 21.09 19.89
CA SER A 619 44.54 21.66 19.20
C SER A 619 44.97 22.84 18.31
N THR A 620 44.14 23.19 17.32
CA THR A 620 44.38 24.31 16.41
C THR A 620 43.19 25.26 16.41
N LEU A 621 43.45 26.54 16.61
CA LEU A 621 42.49 27.62 16.38
C LEU A 621 42.85 28.33 15.07
N VAL A 622 41.91 28.40 14.14
CA VAL A 622 42.02 29.10 12.86
C VAL A 622 41.16 30.35 12.91
N MET A 623 41.73 31.49 12.52
CA MET A 623 41.01 32.77 12.46
C MET A 623 41.47 33.60 11.26
N GLU A 624 40.53 34.30 10.66
CA GLU A 624 40.70 35.20 9.53
C GLU A 624 40.57 36.67 9.94
N ILE A 625 41.33 37.54 9.27
CA ILE A 625 41.30 38.99 9.46
C ILE A 625 41.12 39.68 8.12
N GLY A 626 39.95 40.27 7.90
CA GLY A 626 39.58 41.05 6.71
C GLY A 626 39.46 42.57 6.93
N GLY A 627 39.67 43.05 8.17
CA GLY A 627 39.59 44.46 8.49
C GLY A 627 39.89 44.76 9.97
N THR A 628 39.70 46.01 10.38
CA THR A 628 39.79 46.45 11.78
C THR A 628 38.42 46.49 12.48
N ASP A 629 37.33 46.37 11.71
CA ASP A 629 35.99 46.30 12.27
C ASP A 629 35.74 44.90 12.85
N PRO A 630 35.04 44.77 14.00
CA PRO A 630 34.82 43.47 14.64
C PRO A 630 34.07 42.46 13.78
N ALA A 631 33.22 42.93 12.87
CA ALA A 631 32.52 42.08 11.91
C ALA A 631 33.41 41.64 10.73
N SER A 632 34.64 42.17 10.63
CA SER A 632 35.60 41.92 9.56
C SER A 632 36.75 41.02 10.01
N TYR A 633 36.72 40.43 11.20
CA TYR A 633 37.67 39.39 11.62
C TYR A 633 36.96 38.37 12.52
N ASP A 634 37.52 37.16 12.65
CA ASP A 634 36.98 36.16 13.55
C ASP A 634 37.18 36.52 15.01
N GLN A 635 36.14 36.30 15.81
CA GLN A 635 36.17 36.61 17.22
C GLN A 635 35.57 35.50 18.08
N MET A 636 36.29 35.14 19.14
CA MET A 636 35.76 34.35 20.24
C MET A 636 35.39 35.27 21.40
N LEU A 637 34.12 35.18 21.83
CA LEU A 637 33.59 35.88 22.99
C LEU A 637 33.42 34.88 24.13
N VAL A 638 34.35 34.92 25.08
CA VAL A 638 34.38 34.03 26.24
C VAL A 638 33.89 34.82 27.45
N GLU A 639 32.72 34.47 27.98
CA GLU A 639 32.09 35.25 29.06
C GLU A 639 32.82 35.12 30.40
N GLN A 640 33.56 34.03 30.59
CA GLN A 640 34.29 33.70 31.82
C GLN A 640 35.77 33.43 31.49
N THR A 641 36.23 32.19 31.60
CA THR A 641 37.66 31.85 31.56
C THR A 641 38.07 31.25 30.22
N ALA A 642 39.20 31.68 29.66
CA ALA A 642 39.85 31.00 28.53
C ALA A 642 41.24 30.47 28.92
N THR A 643 41.43 29.15 28.86
CA THR A 643 42.72 28.48 29.00
C THR A 643 43.29 28.16 27.63
N LEU A 644 44.41 28.80 27.30
CA LEU A 644 45.00 28.75 25.97
C LEU A 644 46.21 27.80 25.94
N ALA A 645 46.15 26.82 25.06
CA ALA A 645 47.29 26.06 24.56
C ALA A 645 47.08 25.81 23.06
N GLY A 646 47.85 24.88 22.47
CA GLY A 646 47.72 24.55 21.06
C GLY A 646 48.23 25.65 20.13
N ALA A 647 47.92 25.54 18.84
CA ALA A 647 48.39 26.46 17.80
C ALA A 647 47.30 27.50 17.45
N LEU A 648 47.73 28.73 17.16
CA LEU A 648 46.90 29.75 16.51
C LEU A 648 47.39 29.93 15.07
N LEU A 649 46.49 29.76 14.11
CA LEU A 649 46.72 30.02 12.69
C LEU A 649 45.90 31.24 12.27
N LEU A 650 46.59 32.25 11.76
CA LEU A 650 45.99 33.49 11.30
C LEU A 650 46.19 33.64 9.80
N SER A 651 45.16 34.09 9.09
CA SER A 651 45.26 34.48 7.68
C SER A 651 44.54 35.80 7.41
N LEU A 652 44.91 36.47 6.32
CA LEU A 652 44.27 37.70 5.87
C LEU A 652 43.22 37.37 4.80
N GLU A 653 42.05 38.00 4.89
CA GLU A 653 41.06 37.86 3.83
C GLU A 653 41.46 38.57 2.54
N SER A 654 40.94 38.08 1.41
CA SER A 654 41.22 38.65 0.11
C SER A 654 40.81 40.13 0.04
N GLY A 655 41.80 40.99 -0.18
CA GLY A 655 41.59 42.43 -0.34
C GLY A 655 41.88 43.27 0.90
N TYR A 656 42.12 42.65 2.06
CA TYR A 656 42.63 43.37 3.22
C TYR A 656 44.14 43.59 3.10
N SER A 657 44.56 44.84 3.22
CA SER A 657 45.98 45.24 3.24
C SER A 657 46.22 46.00 4.53
N PRO A 658 46.63 45.31 5.62
CA PRO A 658 46.78 45.93 6.92
C PRO A 658 47.75 47.11 6.90
N LEU A 659 47.37 48.20 7.56
CA LEU A 659 48.23 49.34 7.83
C LEU A 659 48.94 49.15 9.18
N PRO A 660 50.15 49.71 9.34
CA PRO A 660 50.80 49.73 10.64
C PRO A 660 49.92 50.40 11.70
N GLY A 661 49.68 49.68 12.80
CA GLY A 661 48.80 50.11 13.89
C GLY A 661 47.38 49.54 13.80
N ASP A 662 47.01 48.88 12.71
CA ASP A 662 45.74 48.16 12.63
C ASP A 662 45.72 47.04 13.67
N THR A 663 44.60 46.92 14.39
CA THR A 663 44.43 45.94 15.47
C THR A 663 43.22 45.05 15.24
N ALA A 664 43.33 43.77 15.58
CA ALA A 664 42.20 42.84 15.69
C ALA A 664 42.17 42.21 17.09
N TYR A 665 40.98 42.16 17.70
CA TYR A 665 40.74 41.61 19.04
C TYR A 665 40.11 40.23 18.92
N LEU A 666 40.95 39.20 18.91
CA LEU A 666 40.61 37.84 18.49
C LEU A 666 39.84 37.06 19.56
N ILE A 667 40.25 37.19 20.83
CA ILE A 667 39.59 36.50 21.96
C ILE A 667 39.33 37.54 23.05
N ALA A 668 38.05 37.78 23.30
CA ALA A 668 37.61 38.54 24.46
C ALA A 668 37.29 37.57 25.61
N ARG A 669 37.85 37.79 26.80
CA ARG A 669 37.67 36.92 27.97
C ARG A 669 37.65 37.71 29.28
N LEU A 670 36.90 37.24 30.26
CA LEU A 670 36.90 37.86 31.59
C LEU A 670 38.13 37.48 32.41
N ASP A 671 38.59 36.23 32.29
CA ASP A 671 39.82 35.72 32.90
C ASP A 671 40.50 34.69 31.98
N GLY A 672 41.74 34.32 32.27
CA GLY A 672 42.40 33.27 31.53
C GLY A 672 43.89 33.14 31.77
N ASP A 673 44.44 32.02 31.31
CA ASP A 673 45.83 31.66 31.43
C ASP A 673 46.36 31.03 30.13
N GLY A 674 47.68 30.83 30.09
CA GLY A 674 48.37 30.21 28.96
C GLY A 674 48.69 31.16 27.79
N PHE A 675 49.39 30.59 26.82
CA PHE A 675 49.81 31.21 25.57
C PHE A 675 49.60 30.20 24.45
N PHE A 676 49.43 30.68 23.22
CA PHE A 676 49.51 29.80 22.05
C PHE A 676 50.95 29.30 21.90
N ASP A 677 51.10 28.08 21.38
CA ASP A 677 52.39 27.44 21.22
C ASP A 677 53.33 28.31 20.40
N GLY A 678 54.49 28.61 20.99
CA GLY A 678 55.48 29.48 20.39
C GLY A 678 55.03 30.93 20.18
N MET A 679 54.00 31.45 20.86
CA MET A 679 53.51 32.83 20.74
C MET A 679 53.38 33.51 22.12
N THR A 680 54.51 33.81 22.78
CA THR A 680 54.48 34.52 24.08
C THR A 680 54.07 35.98 23.94
N GLU A 681 53.69 36.62 25.06
CA GLU A 681 53.38 38.06 25.12
C GLU A 681 54.39 38.94 24.37
N GLY A 682 53.89 39.79 23.47
CA GLY A 682 54.69 40.75 22.72
C GLY A 682 55.54 40.14 21.60
N MET A 683 55.39 38.85 21.30
CA MET A 683 56.13 38.22 20.22
C MET A 683 55.70 38.79 18.86
N GLN A 684 56.69 39.01 17.99
CA GLN A 684 56.43 39.29 16.58
C GLN A 684 56.12 37.99 15.83
N ILE A 685 54.95 37.92 15.23
CA ILE A 685 54.47 36.81 14.40
C ILE A 685 54.33 37.27 12.94
N LEU A 686 54.12 36.31 12.04
CA LEU A 686 53.83 36.57 10.63
C LEU A 686 52.41 36.12 10.31
N ILE A 687 51.61 37.00 9.72
CA ILE A 687 50.28 36.71 9.18
C ILE A 687 50.37 36.99 7.68
N ASP A 688 50.32 35.95 6.84
CA ASP A 688 50.55 36.04 5.39
C ASP A 688 51.76 36.90 4.98
N SER A 689 52.88 36.71 5.67
CA SER A 689 54.14 37.46 5.52
C SER A 689 54.15 38.90 6.06
N MET A 690 53.02 39.40 6.57
CA MET A 690 52.96 40.69 7.24
C MET A 690 53.36 40.54 8.71
N PRO A 691 54.29 41.36 9.22
CA PRO A 691 54.67 41.30 10.63
C PRO A 691 53.58 41.90 11.51
N ALA A 692 53.18 41.15 12.53
CA ALA A 692 52.27 41.60 13.59
C ALA A 692 52.86 41.29 14.96
N ILE A 693 52.40 41.98 15.99
CA ILE A 693 52.70 41.68 17.39
C ILE A 693 51.45 41.09 18.03
N ILE A 694 51.59 39.96 18.72
CA ILE A 694 50.51 39.40 19.55
C ILE A 694 50.59 39.95 20.98
N THR A 695 49.45 40.24 21.58
CA THR A 695 49.32 40.57 23.00
C THR A 695 48.19 39.76 23.64
N TYR A 696 48.36 39.48 24.92
CA TYR A 696 47.41 38.86 25.85
C TYR A 696 46.99 39.86 26.93
N GLN A 697 47.25 41.16 26.71
CA GLN A 697 46.92 42.28 27.61
C GLN A 697 45.94 43.26 26.98
N ALA A 698 45.36 42.92 25.82
CA ALA A 698 44.36 43.74 25.16
C ALA A 698 43.11 43.87 26.05
N ASN A 699 42.30 44.89 25.77
CA ASN A 699 41.05 45.14 26.48
C ASN A 699 39.95 45.48 25.48
N TRP A 700 39.12 44.50 25.16
CA TRP A 700 37.95 44.56 24.32
C TRP A 700 36.74 45.00 25.14
N THR A 701 36.06 46.05 24.68
CA THR A 701 34.92 46.65 25.40
C THR A 701 33.60 46.55 24.61
N GLY A 702 33.56 45.72 23.57
CA GLY A 702 32.43 45.59 22.65
C GLY A 702 32.46 46.54 21.44
N SER A 703 33.42 47.47 21.38
CA SER A 703 33.64 48.35 20.22
C SER A 703 35.12 48.68 20.05
N ALA A 704 35.60 48.74 18.80
CA ALA A 704 36.98 49.09 18.49
C ALA A 704 37.37 50.50 19.01
N LEU A 705 36.42 51.43 19.08
CA LEU A 705 36.67 52.82 19.51
C LEU A 705 36.97 52.96 21.01
N THR A 706 36.44 52.05 21.83
CA THR A 706 36.56 52.10 23.28
C THR A 706 37.51 51.05 23.84
N SER A 707 37.98 50.13 22.98
CA SER A 707 38.95 49.11 23.30
C SER A 707 40.37 49.68 23.33
N SER A 708 41.27 49.01 24.06
CA SER A 708 42.67 49.42 24.18
C SER A 708 43.62 48.25 23.96
N TRP A 709 44.81 48.53 23.42
CA TRP A 709 45.84 47.52 23.16
C TRP A 709 46.46 46.93 24.44
N THR A 710 46.29 47.63 25.56
CA THR A 710 46.82 47.23 26.87
C THR A 710 45.77 47.48 27.96
N GLY A 711 45.94 46.85 29.12
CA GLY A 711 45.15 47.13 30.32
C GLY A 711 44.02 46.15 30.60
N GLY A 712 43.93 45.07 29.83
CA GLY A 712 43.02 43.94 30.05
C GLY A 712 43.77 42.62 30.00
N ASN A 713 43.08 41.56 29.58
CA ASN A 713 43.56 40.19 29.49
C ASN A 713 43.16 39.48 28.18
N ASP A 714 42.67 40.24 27.20
CA ASP A 714 42.22 39.74 25.91
C ASP A 714 43.39 39.44 24.97
N VAL A 715 43.13 38.60 23.97
CA VAL A 715 44.09 38.29 22.91
C VAL A 715 43.85 39.22 21.73
N GLY A 716 44.88 39.94 21.33
CA GLY A 716 44.86 40.80 20.15
C GLY A 716 46.13 40.72 19.31
N VAL A 717 46.02 41.11 18.05
CA VAL A 717 47.15 41.29 17.14
C VAL A 717 47.19 42.72 16.60
N MET A 718 48.40 43.28 16.45
CA MET A 718 48.63 44.61 15.88
C MET A 718 49.67 44.53 14.78
N PHE A 719 49.33 45.02 13.59
CA PHE A 719 50.26 45.06 12.46
C PHE A 719 51.34 46.12 12.68
N VAL A 720 52.59 45.81 12.38
CA VAL A 720 53.72 46.72 12.55
C VAL A 720 54.42 47.02 11.23
N PRO A 721 55.13 48.16 11.10
CA PRO A 721 55.87 48.45 9.88
C PRO A 721 56.90 47.36 9.59
N GLU A 722 57.07 47.01 8.32
CA GLU A 722 58.13 46.10 7.90
C GLU A 722 59.50 46.59 8.42
N PRO A 723 60.41 45.68 8.84
CA PRO A 723 61.70 46.05 9.41
C PRO A 723 62.54 47.01 8.54
N ALA A 724 62.36 46.95 7.21
CA ALA A 724 63.05 47.83 6.26
C ALA A 724 62.65 49.31 6.40
N CYS A 725 61.40 49.60 6.77
CA CYS A 725 60.92 50.96 6.98
C CYS A 725 61.60 51.59 8.20
N SER A 726 61.75 50.84 9.28
CA SER A 726 62.48 51.26 10.49
C SER A 726 63.97 51.51 10.21
N ALA A 727 64.59 50.66 9.40
CA ALA A 727 65.98 50.82 8.97
C ALA A 727 66.17 52.08 8.10
N LEU A 728 65.25 52.37 7.17
CA LEU A 728 65.31 53.57 6.32
C LEU A 728 65.09 54.86 7.11
N ILE A 729 64.21 54.86 8.13
CA ILE A 729 64.04 56.01 9.03
C ILE A 729 65.31 56.23 9.86
N LEU A 730 65.90 55.17 10.42
CA LEU A 730 67.14 55.26 11.20
C LEU A 730 68.34 55.70 10.35
N LEU A 731 68.40 55.32 9.08
CA LEU A 731 69.43 55.78 8.14
C LEU A 731 69.14 57.20 7.59
N GLY A 732 67.87 57.59 7.45
CA GLY A 732 67.45 58.89 6.95
C GLY A 732 67.56 60.04 7.97
N LEU A 733 67.37 59.75 9.27
CA LEU A 733 67.51 60.72 10.37
C LEU A 733 68.88 61.41 10.42
N PRO A 734 70.03 60.70 10.36
CA PRO A 734 71.34 61.36 10.32
C PRO A 734 71.56 62.18 9.04
N LEU A 735 71.00 61.77 7.88
CA LEU A 735 71.07 62.54 6.63
C LEU A 735 70.25 63.85 6.70
N LEU A 736 69.12 63.86 7.42
CA LEU A 736 68.32 65.07 7.68
C LEU A 736 69.01 66.01 8.68
N ILE A 737 69.66 65.47 9.71
CA ILE A 737 70.48 66.25 10.65
C ILE A 737 71.70 66.87 9.93
N LEU A 738 72.32 66.15 8.99
CA LEU A 738 73.41 66.67 8.16
C LEU A 738 72.95 67.74 7.16
N ARG A 739 71.72 67.66 6.63
CA ARG A 739 71.15 68.68 5.74
C ARG A 739 70.84 70.01 6.46
N ARG A 740 70.54 69.98 7.76
CA ARG A 740 70.26 71.18 8.57
C ARG A 740 71.55 71.91 9.04
N ARG A 741 72.72 71.32 8.79
CA ARG A 741 74.05 71.87 9.13
C ARG A 741 74.81 72.44 7.92
N ARG A 742 74.13 72.69 6.79
CA ARG A 742 74.68 73.44 5.66
C ARG A 742 74.03 74.81 5.54
#